data_AF-A0A349DZJ3-F1
#
_entry.id   AF-A0A349DZJ3-F1
#
_cell.length_a   1.000
_cell.length_b   1.000
_cell.length_c   1.000
_cell.angle_alpha   90.00
_cell.angle_beta   90.00
_cell.angle_gamma   90.00
#
_symmetry.space_group_name_H-M   'P 1'
#
loop_
_entity.id
_entity.type
_entity.pdbx_description
1 polymer ?
#
loop_
_entity_poly.entity_id
_entity_poly.type
_entity_poly.pdbx_seq_one_letter_code
_entity_poly.pdbx_strand_id
1 'polypeptide(L)'
;MTKLGNYILGSWVEGDGEGKPLYNAVTGEMVATATTQGLDFGDILTYGRKTGSPALRKMTFQERGRMLKKLALYLTKKKEQFYAISYKTGATRADSWVDIEGGFGNLFANASLRKDFTSQSFHVDGDLVDLSRGGNFAAQHIMVPKRGVAIHINAYNFPIWGMLEKCAVNWMAGVAAVVKPATDTAYLTEAVVREIIASGILPEGALQLICGSARSILDTVASQDVVTFTGSADTGRMLKAHPRVIEEAVPFNMEADSLNCAVLGPDAQPGTPEFKLFIKEVRKEMTVKCGQKCTAIRRVIVPEHLVEDVQIALGQELSKVSIGNPTAEGVRMGALASKSQVAEVRARVNELSRTAEIVYGNLEEVNLIDADVQKGAFLSPIVLLEKNPYQNTGVHEIEAFGPVSTIIPYQDLDQAVELAQMGKGSLCCSIATYDDHIAREFVIGAASHHGRILVLNRENAKQSTGHGSPLPSLVHGGPGRAGGGEEMGGMRGIKHYLQRCAVQGTPTTLTAVTGIYQPGAKVVEAEKHPFKYHFEDIKPGISLLTHKRTITDSDIQNFANLTWDVFYAHTDITSLEGSIFEKRAAHGYFLLAAAAGLFVNPAKDPVGANYGLDTCRFIRPIYHNDTIQVRLTCKEKIDRDSKGKEHPSGVVKWYVELFDQDNELVAFATILTLVQKKSPFVEYATAKVENLLLGLTEDTPAQWGIMTPQHMIEHLEYFTQLALGKMQVDLITPANKVDKFTESLYNYYKMPKNHQLEILKKGTTEDLRFGSLTEAKEALVKGLAEVEMAFKNKAEFRAFNPTFGHLNRYEWQLYCQKHFQHHFEQFGLL
;
A
#
# COMPACT_ATOMS: atom_id res chain seq x y z
N MET A 1 -39.14 6.36 -3.78
CA MET A 1 -38.06 6.91 -4.63
C MET A 1 -36.93 7.29 -3.71
N THR A 2 -35.68 6.94 -4.04
CA THR A 2 -34.56 7.08 -3.08
C THR A 2 -33.72 8.31 -3.43
N LYS A 3 -33.70 9.30 -2.54
CA LYS A 3 -32.75 10.41 -2.61
C LYS A 3 -31.40 9.94 -2.06
N LEU A 4 -30.30 10.30 -2.71
CA LEU A 4 -28.96 9.94 -2.22
C LEU A 4 -28.65 10.71 -0.94
N GLY A 5 -28.05 10.02 0.03
CA GLY A 5 -27.57 10.65 1.26
C GLY A 5 -26.23 11.36 1.06
N ASN A 6 -26.02 12.44 1.80
CA ASN A 6 -24.72 13.07 2.01
C ASN A 6 -24.20 12.63 3.38
N TYR A 7 -22.92 12.27 3.49
CA TYR A 7 -22.31 11.95 4.78
C TYR A 7 -21.44 13.12 5.22
N ILE A 8 -21.95 13.95 6.11
CA ILE A 8 -21.31 15.20 6.53
C ILE A 8 -21.50 15.41 8.03
N LEU A 9 -20.55 16.08 8.67
CA LEU A 9 -20.63 16.40 10.11
C LEU A 9 -20.91 15.15 10.99
N GLY A 10 -20.41 13.98 10.56
CA GLY A 10 -20.57 12.71 11.28
C GLY A 10 -21.91 12.01 11.09
N SER A 11 -22.79 12.50 10.20
CA SER A 11 -24.14 11.97 10.02
C SER A 11 -24.56 11.88 8.54
N TRP A 12 -25.54 11.01 8.27
CA TRP A 12 -26.20 10.95 6.96
C TRP A 12 -27.33 11.96 6.92
N VAL A 13 -27.31 12.86 5.94
CA VAL A 13 -28.33 13.89 5.72
C VAL A 13 -28.76 13.94 4.26
N GLU A 14 -30.02 14.28 4.02
CA GLU A 14 -30.53 14.58 2.68
C GLU A 14 -30.48 16.09 2.42
N GLY A 15 -30.19 16.49 1.18
CA GLY A 15 -30.34 17.89 0.79
C GLY A 15 -31.80 18.25 0.49
N ASP A 16 -32.10 19.55 0.53
CA ASP A 16 -33.44 20.09 0.26
C ASP A 16 -33.83 19.94 -1.22
N GLY A 17 -35.15 20.04 -1.51
CA GLY A 17 -35.71 20.01 -2.86
C GLY A 17 -35.73 18.62 -3.52
N GLU A 18 -36.18 18.55 -4.78
CA GLU A 18 -36.32 17.28 -5.54
C GLU A 18 -34.97 16.72 -6.02
N GLY A 19 -33.99 17.60 -6.27
CA GLY A 19 -32.66 17.25 -6.75
C GLY A 19 -32.57 16.87 -8.23
N LYS A 20 -31.36 16.58 -8.70
CA LYS A 20 -31.11 16.12 -10.08
C LYS A 20 -31.44 14.63 -10.17
N PRO A 21 -32.22 14.16 -11.16
CA PRO A 21 -32.43 12.74 -11.39
C PRO A 21 -31.18 12.07 -11.98
N LEU A 22 -30.88 10.87 -11.51
CA LEU A 22 -29.81 9.99 -11.98
C LEU A 22 -30.45 8.77 -12.64
N TYR A 23 -29.87 8.31 -13.75
CA TYR A 23 -30.48 7.30 -14.60
C TYR A 23 -29.62 6.05 -14.72
N ASN A 24 -30.28 4.93 -15.01
CA ASN A 24 -29.64 3.71 -15.45
C ASN A 24 -29.20 3.90 -16.90
N ALA A 25 -27.90 3.79 -17.16
CA ALA A 25 -27.31 3.98 -18.48
C ALA A 25 -27.79 2.95 -19.53
N VAL A 26 -28.31 1.80 -19.09
CA VAL A 26 -28.76 0.71 -19.96
C VAL A 26 -30.25 0.85 -20.29
N THR A 27 -31.08 1.14 -19.29
CA THR A 27 -32.55 1.12 -19.44
C THR A 27 -33.19 2.50 -19.51
N GLY A 28 -32.47 3.57 -19.15
CA GLY A 28 -33.00 4.93 -19.04
C GLY A 28 -33.89 5.17 -17.82
N GLU A 29 -34.11 4.17 -16.97
CA GLU A 29 -34.93 4.28 -15.76
C GLU A 29 -34.22 5.12 -14.69
N MET A 30 -34.99 5.83 -13.89
CA MET A 30 -34.44 6.62 -12.79
C MET A 30 -33.95 5.71 -11.65
N VAL A 31 -32.73 5.95 -11.18
CA VAL A 31 -32.11 5.19 -10.08
C VAL A 31 -32.27 5.91 -8.75
N ALA A 32 -31.98 7.22 -8.74
CA ALA A 32 -32.01 8.06 -7.54
C ALA A 32 -32.11 9.55 -7.92
N THR A 33 -32.27 10.42 -6.92
CA THR A 33 -32.05 11.86 -7.07
C THR A 33 -30.91 12.34 -6.15
N ALA A 34 -30.22 13.42 -6.52
CA ALA A 34 -29.12 13.98 -5.74
C ALA A 34 -29.24 15.49 -5.59
N THR A 35 -29.06 15.99 -4.37
CA THR A 35 -29.14 17.42 -4.03
C THR A 35 -28.27 17.73 -2.81
N THR A 36 -27.74 18.94 -2.81
CA THR A 36 -26.91 19.54 -1.77
C THR A 36 -27.47 20.88 -1.32
N GLN A 37 -28.70 21.21 -1.73
CA GLN A 37 -29.38 22.42 -1.27
C GLN A 37 -29.52 22.38 0.25
N GLY A 38 -29.26 23.50 0.91
CA GLY A 38 -29.29 23.61 2.37
C GLY A 38 -28.00 23.19 3.08
N LEU A 39 -27.02 22.60 2.37
CA LEU A 39 -25.75 22.19 2.98
C LEU A 39 -24.74 23.35 3.02
N ASP A 40 -24.06 23.52 4.16
CA ASP A 40 -22.95 24.48 4.31
C ASP A 40 -21.60 23.79 4.09
N PHE A 41 -20.96 24.07 2.96
CA PHE A 41 -19.64 23.48 2.65
C PHE A 41 -18.53 23.98 3.58
N GLY A 42 -18.61 25.19 4.11
CA GLY A 42 -17.62 25.73 5.06
C GLY A 42 -17.59 24.95 6.37
N ASP A 43 -18.76 24.60 6.90
CA ASP A 43 -18.89 23.75 8.08
C ASP A 43 -18.39 22.33 7.80
N ILE A 44 -18.72 21.77 6.63
CA ILE A 44 -18.23 20.46 6.18
C ILE A 44 -16.69 20.45 6.17
N LEU A 45 -16.05 21.41 5.50
CA LEU A 45 -14.59 21.49 5.46
C LEU A 45 -14.01 21.68 6.87
N THR A 46 -14.60 22.57 7.68
CA THR A 46 -14.17 22.85 9.06
C THR A 46 -14.22 21.60 9.94
N TYR A 47 -15.26 20.79 9.83
CA TYR A 47 -15.39 19.56 10.59
C TYR A 47 -14.30 18.54 10.22
N GLY A 48 -13.98 18.38 8.93
CA GLY A 48 -12.85 17.56 8.50
C GLY A 48 -11.52 18.05 9.07
N ARG A 49 -11.29 19.37 9.11
CA ARG A 49 -10.06 19.99 9.66
C ARG A 49 -9.93 19.84 11.17
N LYS A 50 -11.05 19.95 11.92
CA LYS A 50 -11.10 19.98 13.39
C LYS A 50 -11.34 18.62 14.04
N THR A 51 -11.92 17.66 13.32
CA THR A 51 -12.27 16.34 13.86
C THR A 51 -11.49 15.23 13.15
N GLY A 52 -11.65 15.12 11.83
CA GLY A 52 -11.08 14.03 11.04
C GLY A 52 -9.55 14.02 10.97
N SER A 53 -8.96 15.09 10.42
CA SER A 53 -7.52 15.16 10.24
C SER A 53 -6.75 15.07 11.57
N PRO A 54 -7.15 15.72 12.69
CA PRO A 54 -6.48 15.56 13.97
C PRO A 54 -6.42 14.11 14.48
N ALA A 55 -7.48 13.32 14.31
CA ALA A 55 -7.49 11.92 14.69
C ALA A 55 -6.48 11.11 13.87
N LEU A 56 -6.45 11.31 12.55
CA LEU A 56 -5.50 10.64 11.66
C LEU A 56 -4.04 11.07 11.90
N ARG A 57 -3.78 12.35 12.22
CA ARG A 57 -2.43 12.86 12.50
C ARG A 57 -1.81 12.34 13.80
N LYS A 58 -2.63 11.91 14.77
CA LYS A 58 -2.15 11.27 15.99
C LYS A 58 -1.64 9.85 15.73
N MET A 59 -2.14 9.20 14.68
CA MET A 59 -1.68 7.87 14.27
C MET A 59 -0.30 7.97 13.60
N THR A 60 0.48 6.90 13.70
CA THR A 60 1.70 6.66 12.93
C THR A 60 1.35 6.18 11.51
N PHE A 61 2.31 6.24 10.57
CA PHE A 61 2.13 5.62 9.26
C PHE A 61 1.82 4.11 9.35
N GLN A 62 2.34 3.42 10.36
CA GLN A 62 2.09 2.00 10.59
C GLN A 62 0.62 1.74 10.93
N GLU A 63 0.06 2.53 11.84
CA GLU A 63 -1.34 2.44 12.24
C GLU A 63 -2.28 2.81 11.08
N ARG A 64 -1.97 3.87 10.32
CA ARG A 64 -2.74 4.25 9.14
C ARG A 64 -2.71 3.17 8.06
N GLY A 65 -1.54 2.58 7.79
CA GLY A 65 -1.43 1.46 6.86
C GLY A 65 -2.23 0.22 7.30
N ARG A 66 -2.23 -0.12 8.61
CA ARG A 66 -3.07 -1.21 9.16
C ARG A 66 -4.56 -0.91 9.04
N MET A 67 -4.97 0.35 9.28
CA MET A 67 -6.33 0.82 9.09
C MET A 67 -6.80 0.64 7.64
N LEU A 68 -5.99 1.07 6.67
CA LEU A 68 -6.28 0.88 5.23
C LEU A 68 -6.42 -0.59 4.85
N LYS A 69 -5.51 -1.45 5.32
CA LYS A 69 -5.59 -2.91 5.10
C LYS A 69 -6.86 -3.52 5.69
N LYS A 70 -7.26 -3.09 6.90
CA LYS A 70 -8.49 -3.56 7.55
C LYS A 70 -9.72 -3.16 6.73
N LEU A 71 -9.74 -1.93 6.23
CA LEU A 71 -10.83 -1.42 5.38
C LEU A 71 -10.91 -2.18 4.05
N ALA A 72 -9.77 -2.42 3.39
CA ALA A 72 -9.70 -3.18 2.16
C ALA A 72 -10.31 -4.58 2.32
N LEU A 73 -9.90 -5.31 3.37
CA LEU A 73 -10.45 -6.63 3.69
C LEU A 73 -11.96 -6.62 3.99
N TYR A 74 -12.46 -5.55 4.62
CA TYR A 74 -13.88 -5.38 4.90
C TYR A 74 -14.68 -5.20 3.59
N LEU A 75 -14.24 -4.29 2.72
CA LEU A 75 -14.91 -3.99 1.46
C LEU A 75 -14.85 -5.17 0.47
N THR A 76 -13.72 -5.87 0.38
CA THR A 76 -13.59 -7.06 -0.48
C THR A 76 -14.63 -8.14 -0.13
N LYS A 77 -14.96 -8.34 1.14
CA LYS A 77 -15.98 -9.31 1.57
C LYS A 77 -17.39 -8.93 1.13
N LYS A 78 -17.63 -7.65 0.82
CA LYS A 78 -18.94 -7.09 0.46
C LYS A 78 -19.05 -6.73 -1.01
N LYS A 79 -18.06 -7.08 -1.83
CA LYS A 79 -17.93 -6.57 -3.21
C LYS A 79 -19.12 -6.89 -4.13
N GLU A 80 -19.78 -8.03 -3.96
CA GLU A 80 -20.84 -8.48 -4.88
C GLU A 80 -22.05 -7.52 -4.95
N GLN A 81 -22.39 -6.85 -3.85
CA GLN A 81 -23.48 -5.86 -3.87
C GLN A 81 -23.16 -4.64 -4.74
N PHE A 82 -21.88 -4.28 -4.87
CA PHE A 82 -21.46 -3.14 -5.67
C PHE A 82 -21.50 -3.44 -7.18
N TYR A 83 -21.29 -4.70 -7.58
CA TYR A 83 -21.45 -5.10 -8.98
C TYR A 83 -22.89 -4.89 -9.47
N ALA A 84 -23.89 -5.26 -8.64
CA ALA A 84 -25.30 -5.07 -8.98
C ALA A 84 -25.67 -3.59 -9.22
N ILE A 85 -25.01 -2.68 -8.51
CA ILE A 85 -25.18 -1.23 -8.68
C ILE A 85 -24.38 -0.75 -9.90
N SER A 86 -23.15 -1.24 -10.08
CA SER A 86 -22.25 -0.87 -11.17
C SER A 86 -22.81 -1.20 -12.56
N TYR A 87 -23.61 -2.27 -12.71
CA TYR A 87 -24.28 -2.56 -13.97
C TYR A 87 -25.18 -1.42 -14.46
N LYS A 88 -25.76 -0.63 -13.54
CA LYS A 88 -26.58 0.55 -13.87
C LYS A 88 -25.78 1.69 -14.46
N THR A 89 -24.45 1.70 -14.30
CA THR A 89 -23.56 2.67 -14.96
C THR A 89 -23.22 2.25 -16.39
N GLY A 90 -23.77 1.12 -16.88
CA GLY A 90 -23.48 0.58 -18.20
C GLY A 90 -22.21 -0.27 -18.27
N ALA A 91 -21.51 -0.50 -17.15
CA ALA A 91 -20.26 -1.28 -17.15
C ALA A 91 -20.52 -2.79 -17.12
N THR A 92 -19.79 -3.57 -17.92
CA THR A 92 -19.78 -5.05 -17.80
C THR A 92 -19.17 -5.49 -16.46
N ARG A 93 -19.22 -6.79 -16.14
CA ARG A 93 -18.56 -7.30 -14.92
C ARG A 93 -17.04 -7.08 -14.97
N ALA A 94 -16.39 -7.28 -16.12
CA ALA A 94 -14.96 -7.05 -16.27
C ALA A 94 -14.60 -5.56 -16.13
N ASP A 95 -15.42 -4.67 -16.68
CA ASP A 95 -15.29 -3.22 -16.53
C ASP A 95 -15.49 -2.76 -15.08
N SER A 96 -16.49 -3.35 -14.40
CA SER A 96 -16.80 -3.10 -13.00
C SER A 96 -15.70 -3.60 -12.06
N TRP A 97 -15.05 -4.72 -12.42
CA TRP A 97 -13.91 -5.26 -11.68
C TRP A 97 -12.76 -4.26 -11.59
N VAL A 98 -12.48 -3.53 -12.69
CA VAL A 98 -11.45 -2.48 -12.71
C VAL A 98 -11.77 -1.35 -11.73
N ASP A 99 -13.03 -0.90 -11.66
CA ASP A 99 -13.44 0.18 -10.75
C ASP A 99 -13.53 -0.29 -9.28
N ILE A 100 -14.22 -1.40 -9.02
CA ILE A 100 -14.47 -1.93 -7.68
C ILE A 100 -13.19 -2.49 -7.07
N GLU A 101 -12.63 -3.53 -7.71
CA GLU A 101 -11.49 -4.25 -7.14
C GLU A 101 -10.18 -3.49 -7.35
N GLY A 102 -10.05 -2.70 -8.41
CA GLY A 102 -8.96 -1.74 -8.55
C GLY A 102 -9.00 -0.66 -7.45
N GLY A 103 -10.18 -0.15 -7.10
CA GLY A 103 -10.35 0.78 -5.97
C GLY A 103 -9.97 0.15 -4.62
N PHE A 104 -10.40 -1.08 -4.35
CA PHE A 104 -10.00 -1.79 -3.11
C PHE A 104 -8.51 -2.16 -3.12
N GLY A 105 -7.96 -2.48 -4.28
CA GLY A 105 -6.54 -2.73 -4.50
C GLY A 105 -5.66 -1.53 -4.12
N ASN A 106 -6.11 -0.30 -4.39
CA ASN A 106 -5.42 0.91 -3.96
C ASN A 106 -5.23 0.99 -2.43
N LEU A 107 -6.22 0.56 -1.65
CA LEU A 107 -6.11 0.49 -0.19
C LEU A 107 -5.04 -0.52 0.24
N PHE A 108 -4.97 -1.69 -0.39
CA PHE A 108 -3.92 -2.70 -0.11
C PHE A 108 -2.53 -2.24 -0.51
N ALA A 109 -2.40 -1.61 -1.68
CA ALA A 109 -1.12 -1.10 -2.17
C ALA A 109 -0.57 -0.02 -1.24
N ASN A 110 -1.39 0.98 -0.90
CA ASN A 110 -1.00 2.05 0.03
C ASN A 110 -0.75 1.55 1.46
N ALA A 111 -1.56 0.59 1.94
CA ALA A 111 -1.29 -0.06 3.22
C ALA A 111 0.11 -0.71 3.26
N SER A 112 0.56 -1.27 2.14
CA SER A 112 1.85 -1.95 2.03
C SER A 112 3.04 -0.98 2.04
N LEU A 113 2.84 0.27 1.61
CA LEU A 113 3.87 1.33 1.66
C LEU A 113 4.28 1.70 3.09
N ARG A 114 3.51 1.35 4.13
CA ARG A 114 3.89 1.62 5.52
C ARG A 114 5.28 1.10 5.87
N LYS A 115 5.74 0.02 5.24
CA LYS A 115 7.09 -0.54 5.45
C LYS A 115 8.22 0.41 5.03
N ASP A 116 7.91 1.35 4.12
CA ASP A 116 8.83 2.35 3.59
C ASP A 116 8.78 3.66 4.41
N PHE A 117 7.94 3.72 5.45
CA PHE A 117 7.87 4.82 6.41
C PHE A 117 8.36 4.40 7.79
N THR A 118 8.91 5.37 8.51
CA THR A 118 9.31 5.20 9.91
C THR A 118 8.08 5.02 10.80
N SER A 119 8.27 4.56 12.04
CA SER A 119 7.16 4.36 13.00
C SER A 119 6.72 5.67 13.67
N GLN A 120 6.63 6.74 12.89
CA GLN A 120 6.31 8.10 13.32
C GLN A 120 5.01 8.59 12.66
N SER A 121 4.46 9.71 13.15
CA SER A 121 3.32 10.38 12.53
C SER A 121 3.69 11.21 11.30
N PHE A 122 4.99 11.50 11.12
CA PHE A 122 5.60 12.28 10.04
C PHE A 122 6.74 11.51 9.38
N HIS A 123 7.18 11.95 8.21
CA HIS A 123 8.22 11.29 7.42
C HIS A 123 9.52 12.09 7.49
N VAL A 124 10.66 11.40 7.59
CA VAL A 124 11.99 11.99 7.46
C VAL A 124 12.43 11.80 6.00
N ASP A 125 12.64 12.90 5.28
CA ASP A 125 12.83 12.91 3.82
C ASP A 125 14.31 13.10 3.48
N GLY A 126 14.90 12.12 2.80
CA GLY A 126 16.29 12.15 2.35
C GLY A 126 17.34 12.02 3.46
N ASP A 127 18.59 12.15 3.07
CA ASP A 127 19.75 12.02 3.96
C ASP A 127 20.01 13.32 4.76
N LEU A 128 20.77 13.17 5.85
CA LEU A 128 21.27 14.30 6.64
C LEU A 128 22.22 15.14 5.77
N VAL A 129 22.06 16.46 5.83
CA VAL A 129 22.94 17.42 5.15
C VAL A 129 23.87 18.03 6.17
N ASP A 130 25.17 17.73 6.09
CA ASP A 130 26.18 18.39 6.91
C ASP A 130 26.38 19.83 6.43
N LEU A 131 26.33 20.78 7.36
CA LEU A 131 26.48 22.22 7.11
C LEU A 131 27.69 22.81 7.85
N SER A 132 28.57 21.97 8.43
CA SER A 132 29.70 22.46 9.24
C SER A 132 30.95 21.59 9.11
N ARG A 133 32.13 22.22 9.16
CA ARG A 133 33.42 21.48 9.15
C ARG A 133 33.64 20.58 10.38
N GLY A 134 32.90 20.81 11.47
CA GLY A 134 33.03 20.08 12.74
C GLY A 134 31.83 19.19 13.08
N GLY A 135 30.91 18.96 12.14
CA GLY A 135 29.75 18.08 12.33
C GLY A 135 28.69 18.54 13.34
N ASN A 136 28.80 19.75 13.91
CA ASN A 136 27.90 20.24 14.96
C ASN A 136 26.68 21.02 14.45
N PHE A 137 26.61 21.30 13.14
CA PHE A 137 25.47 21.94 12.52
C PHE A 137 25.13 21.26 11.20
N ALA A 138 23.89 20.81 11.10
CA ALA A 138 23.38 20.03 9.97
C ALA A 138 21.91 20.40 9.69
N ALA A 139 21.37 19.86 8.60
CA ALA A 139 19.96 19.97 8.26
C ALA A 139 19.34 18.61 7.91
N GLN A 140 18.07 18.44 8.24
CA GLN A 140 17.26 17.31 7.83
C GLN A 140 15.91 17.81 7.31
N HIS A 141 15.49 17.30 6.15
CA HIS A 141 14.12 17.53 5.70
C HIS A 141 13.17 16.56 6.42
N ILE A 142 12.04 17.10 6.88
CA ILE A 142 10.89 16.32 7.37
C ILE A 142 9.67 16.67 6.52
N MET A 143 8.71 15.75 6.46
CA MET A 143 7.41 15.94 5.84
C MET A 143 6.32 15.60 6.84
N VAL A 144 5.59 16.63 7.29
CA VAL A 144 4.52 16.49 8.31
C VAL A 144 3.15 16.51 7.65
N PRO A 145 2.13 15.80 8.16
CA PRO A 145 0.78 15.86 7.61
C PRO A 145 0.25 17.30 7.57
N LYS A 146 -0.32 17.72 6.43
CA LYS A 146 -0.98 19.02 6.33
C LYS A 146 -2.13 19.14 7.33
N ARG A 147 -2.38 20.37 7.81
CA ARG A 147 -3.39 20.60 8.86
C ARG A 147 -4.82 20.76 8.34
N GLY A 148 -5.04 20.79 7.02
CA GLY A 148 -6.33 20.94 6.37
C GLY A 148 -7.05 19.63 6.07
N VAL A 149 -7.83 19.65 4.98
CA VAL A 149 -8.53 18.51 4.37
C VAL A 149 -8.14 18.32 2.91
N ALA A 150 -8.34 17.11 2.39
CA ALA A 150 -8.22 16.78 0.98
C ALA A 150 -9.61 16.81 0.34
N ILE A 151 -9.81 17.69 -0.64
CA ILE A 151 -11.09 17.86 -1.35
C ILE A 151 -10.95 17.18 -2.71
N HIS A 152 -11.71 16.11 -2.92
CA HIS A 152 -11.64 15.29 -4.13
C HIS A 152 -12.88 15.53 -4.99
N ILE A 153 -12.72 16.23 -6.11
CA ILE A 153 -13.77 16.44 -7.11
C ILE A 153 -13.53 15.45 -8.24
N ASN A 154 -14.34 14.39 -8.29
CA ASN A 154 -14.08 13.22 -9.13
C ASN A 154 -14.95 13.18 -10.39
N ALA A 155 -14.45 12.52 -11.43
CA ALA A 155 -15.16 12.24 -12.67
C ALA A 155 -16.18 11.08 -12.53
N TYR A 156 -16.99 10.89 -13.57
CA TYR A 156 -18.09 9.91 -13.57
C TYR A 156 -17.66 8.49 -13.91
N ASN A 157 -16.50 8.32 -14.55
CA ASN A 157 -16.07 7.06 -15.15
C ASN A 157 -15.65 6.00 -14.12
N PHE A 158 -15.02 6.41 -13.02
CA PHE A 158 -14.54 5.53 -11.94
C PHE A 158 -15.05 5.99 -10.56
N PRO A 159 -16.34 5.74 -10.24
CA PRO A 159 -16.94 6.18 -8.98
C PRO A 159 -16.26 5.61 -7.72
N ILE A 160 -15.68 4.41 -7.80
CA ILE A 160 -15.01 3.75 -6.67
C ILE A 160 -13.51 3.94 -6.76
N TRP A 161 -12.89 3.59 -7.90
CA TRP A 161 -11.45 3.69 -8.08
C TRP A 161 -10.96 5.13 -7.94
N GLY A 162 -11.62 6.10 -8.59
CA GLY A 162 -11.23 7.51 -8.52
C GLY A 162 -11.42 8.12 -7.13
N MET A 163 -12.33 7.55 -6.31
CA MET A 163 -12.42 7.92 -4.89
C MET A 163 -11.27 7.30 -4.09
N LEU A 164 -11.07 5.98 -4.22
CA LEU A 164 -10.20 5.23 -3.33
C LEU A 164 -8.71 5.34 -3.67
N GLU A 165 -8.33 5.63 -4.91
CA GLU A 165 -6.94 5.93 -5.25
C GLU A 165 -6.46 7.20 -4.52
N LYS A 166 -7.33 8.23 -4.46
CA LYS A 166 -7.08 9.50 -3.74
C LYS A 166 -7.20 9.32 -2.23
N CYS A 167 -8.31 8.74 -1.77
CA CYS A 167 -8.58 8.55 -0.35
C CYS A 167 -7.47 7.74 0.35
N ALA A 168 -6.96 6.70 -0.33
CA ALA A 168 -5.90 5.87 0.22
C ALA A 168 -4.63 6.67 0.50
N VAL A 169 -4.23 7.59 -0.39
CA VAL A 169 -3.00 8.38 -0.23
C VAL A 169 -3.13 9.47 0.85
N ASN A 170 -4.23 10.23 0.90
CA ASN A 170 -4.38 11.27 1.92
C ASN A 170 -4.63 10.67 3.32
N TRP A 171 -5.37 9.55 3.43
CA TRP A 171 -5.50 8.86 4.70
C TRP A 171 -4.16 8.28 5.16
N MET A 172 -3.34 7.73 4.26
CA MET A 172 -1.98 7.30 4.61
C MET A 172 -1.11 8.48 5.06
N ALA A 173 -1.29 9.67 4.47
CA ALA A 173 -0.62 10.90 4.85
C ALA A 173 -1.16 11.54 6.16
N GLY A 174 -2.31 11.10 6.67
CA GLY A 174 -2.90 11.65 7.89
C GLY A 174 -3.82 12.86 7.68
N VAL A 175 -4.46 12.97 6.51
CA VAL A 175 -5.36 14.07 6.13
C VAL A 175 -6.76 13.50 5.86
N ALA A 176 -7.83 14.14 6.34
CA ALA A 176 -9.22 13.72 6.09
C ALA A 176 -9.69 14.08 4.67
N ALA A 177 -10.62 13.30 4.13
CA ALA A 177 -11.16 13.46 2.77
C ALA A 177 -12.57 14.07 2.77
N VAL A 178 -12.84 14.97 1.83
CA VAL A 178 -14.17 15.44 1.44
C VAL A 178 -14.35 15.10 -0.04
N VAL A 179 -15.19 14.10 -0.31
CA VAL A 179 -15.37 13.53 -1.65
C VAL A 179 -16.64 14.07 -2.28
N LYS A 180 -16.48 14.61 -3.49
CA LYS A 180 -17.56 15.05 -4.37
C LYS A 180 -17.48 14.23 -5.66
N PRO A 181 -18.24 13.12 -5.80
CA PRO A 181 -18.32 12.40 -7.06
C PRO A 181 -19.06 13.19 -8.14
N ALA A 182 -18.82 12.85 -9.40
CA ALA A 182 -19.69 13.30 -10.49
C ALA A 182 -21.11 12.77 -10.24
N THR A 183 -22.10 13.62 -10.46
CA THR A 183 -23.47 13.36 -9.99
C THR A 183 -24.09 12.15 -10.68
N ASP A 184 -23.81 11.92 -11.97
CA ASP A 184 -24.50 10.91 -12.78
C ASP A 184 -24.28 9.47 -12.29
N THR A 185 -23.14 9.21 -11.65
CA THR A 185 -22.76 7.87 -11.14
C THR A 185 -22.53 7.86 -9.62
N ALA A 186 -22.94 8.92 -8.92
CA ALA A 186 -22.72 9.10 -7.48
C ALA A 186 -23.38 8.02 -6.60
N TYR A 187 -24.43 7.35 -7.09
CA TYR A 187 -25.10 6.26 -6.36
C TYR A 187 -24.16 5.08 -6.08
N LEU A 188 -23.15 4.84 -6.91
CA LEU A 188 -22.18 3.78 -6.68
C LEU A 188 -21.15 4.19 -5.61
N THR A 189 -20.65 5.43 -5.68
CA THR A 189 -19.78 5.99 -4.64
C THR A 189 -20.48 6.00 -3.28
N GLU A 190 -21.73 6.44 -3.22
CA GLU A 190 -22.52 6.52 -1.99
C GLU A 190 -22.73 5.15 -1.33
N ALA A 191 -23.06 4.12 -2.13
CA ALA A 191 -23.18 2.75 -1.64
C ALA A 191 -21.88 2.22 -1.00
N VAL A 192 -20.71 2.54 -1.59
CA VAL A 192 -19.42 2.16 -1.01
C VAL A 192 -19.11 2.97 0.26
N VAL A 193 -19.38 4.27 0.27
CA VAL A 193 -19.17 5.12 1.46
C VAL A 193 -20.04 4.66 2.63
N ARG A 194 -21.29 4.25 2.40
CA ARG A 194 -22.14 3.64 3.43
C ARG A 194 -21.46 2.47 4.14
N GLU A 195 -20.82 1.60 3.38
CA GLU A 195 -20.09 0.46 3.93
C GLU A 195 -18.78 0.87 4.62
N ILE A 196 -18.08 1.89 4.11
CA ILE A 196 -16.91 2.45 4.79
C ILE A 196 -17.32 3.00 6.17
N ILE A 197 -18.39 3.78 6.26
CA ILE A 197 -18.87 4.37 7.51
C ILE A 197 -19.40 3.27 8.46
N ALA A 198 -20.21 2.34 7.96
CA ALA A 198 -20.75 1.23 8.75
C ALA A 198 -19.67 0.33 9.35
N SER A 199 -18.48 0.28 8.74
CA SER A 199 -17.37 -0.53 9.26
C SER A 199 -16.79 -0.02 10.58
N GLY A 200 -16.95 1.27 10.91
CA GLY A 200 -16.32 1.91 12.07
C GLY A 200 -14.79 1.86 12.06
N ILE A 201 -14.16 1.62 10.90
CA ILE A 201 -12.70 1.47 10.79
C ILE A 201 -12.01 2.83 10.74
N LEU A 202 -12.58 3.78 10.01
CA LEU A 202 -12.05 5.14 9.94
C LEU A 202 -12.46 5.94 11.18
N PRO A 203 -11.62 6.85 11.69
CA PRO A 203 -12.03 7.83 12.68
C PRO A 203 -13.18 8.70 12.17
N GLU A 204 -13.98 9.20 13.11
CA GLU A 204 -15.04 10.18 12.81
C GLU A 204 -14.46 11.42 12.09
N GLY A 205 -15.16 11.90 11.07
CA GLY A 205 -14.74 13.03 10.24
C GLY A 205 -13.60 12.75 9.25
N ALA A 206 -13.01 11.55 9.23
CA ALA A 206 -11.93 11.21 8.30
C ALA A 206 -12.40 11.10 6.82
N LEU A 207 -13.70 10.89 6.60
CA LEU A 207 -14.34 10.85 5.29
C LEU A 207 -15.67 11.61 5.35
N GLN A 208 -15.92 12.45 4.35
CA GLN A 208 -17.20 13.09 4.09
C GLN A 208 -17.57 12.92 2.61
N LEU A 209 -18.87 12.86 2.31
CA LEU A 209 -19.41 12.64 0.97
C LEU A 209 -20.49 13.67 0.64
N ILE A 210 -20.38 14.28 -0.54
CA ILE A 210 -21.30 15.28 -1.07
C ILE A 210 -21.85 14.81 -2.43
N CYS A 211 -23.12 14.40 -2.46
CA CYS A 211 -23.82 13.91 -3.65
C CYS A 211 -24.72 15.00 -4.25
N GLY A 212 -24.21 15.71 -5.26
CA GLY A 212 -24.98 16.73 -5.99
C GLY A 212 -24.11 17.84 -6.55
N SER A 213 -24.63 19.07 -6.60
CA SER A 213 -23.88 20.25 -7.03
C SER A 213 -23.00 20.77 -5.88
N ALA A 214 -21.84 21.34 -6.17
CA ALA A 214 -20.92 21.81 -5.11
C ALA A 214 -20.22 23.11 -5.52
N ARG A 215 -20.97 24.06 -6.09
CA ARG A 215 -20.41 25.27 -6.72
C ARG A 215 -19.56 26.11 -5.77
N SER A 216 -19.95 26.21 -4.49
CA SER A 216 -19.29 26.98 -3.44
C SER A 216 -18.33 26.16 -2.57
N ILE A 217 -18.01 24.91 -2.94
CA ILE A 217 -17.13 24.05 -2.13
C ILE A 217 -15.72 24.64 -1.97
N LEU A 218 -15.30 25.52 -2.88
CA LEU A 218 -14.00 26.17 -2.87
C LEU A 218 -13.99 27.53 -2.15
N ASP A 219 -15.14 28.06 -1.71
CA ASP A 219 -15.26 29.42 -1.18
C ASP A 219 -14.52 29.58 0.16
N THR A 220 -14.35 28.48 0.89
CA THR A 220 -13.79 28.45 2.25
C THR A 220 -12.57 27.55 2.38
N VAL A 221 -11.91 27.23 1.26
CA VAL A 221 -10.61 26.55 1.30
C VAL A 221 -9.55 27.44 1.96
N ALA A 222 -8.55 26.79 2.55
CA ALA A 222 -7.44 27.42 3.25
C ALA A 222 -6.11 26.83 2.80
N SER A 223 -5.02 27.55 3.04
CA SER A 223 -3.65 27.19 2.62
C SER A 223 -3.13 25.80 3.04
N GLN A 224 -3.78 25.15 3.99
CA GLN A 224 -3.43 23.80 4.46
C GLN A 224 -4.30 22.69 3.86
N ASP A 225 -5.31 23.02 3.06
CA ASP A 225 -6.08 22.05 2.31
C ASP A 225 -5.34 21.63 1.04
N VAL A 226 -5.84 20.58 0.38
CA VAL A 226 -5.40 20.15 -0.94
C VAL A 226 -6.65 19.89 -1.77
N VAL A 227 -6.72 20.47 -2.96
CA VAL A 227 -7.81 20.20 -3.91
C VAL A 227 -7.27 19.29 -4.99
N THR A 228 -7.96 18.19 -5.26
CA THR A 228 -7.66 17.34 -6.42
C THR A 228 -8.90 17.18 -7.28
N PHE A 229 -8.73 17.45 -8.57
CA PHE A 229 -9.79 17.46 -9.56
C PHE A 229 -9.48 16.45 -10.66
N THR A 230 -10.47 15.63 -11.01
CA THR A 230 -10.49 14.83 -12.24
C THR A 230 -11.74 15.17 -13.04
N GLY A 231 -11.57 15.55 -14.30
CA GLY A 231 -12.69 15.87 -15.21
C GLY A 231 -12.21 16.65 -16.44
N SER A 232 -13.08 17.44 -17.07
CA SER A 232 -12.68 18.17 -18.28
C SER A 232 -11.66 19.27 -18.03
N ALA A 233 -10.80 19.53 -19.02
CA ALA A 233 -9.78 20.58 -18.93
C ALA A 233 -10.37 21.97 -18.69
N ASP A 234 -11.55 22.25 -19.26
CA ASP A 234 -12.25 23.53 -19.07
C ASP A 234 -12.71 23.72 -17.63
N THR A 235 -13.35 22.70 -17.05
CA THR A 235 -13.80 22.73 -15.65
C THR A 235 -12.61 22.82 -14.70
N GLY A 236 -11.56 22.04 -14.95
CA GLY A 236 -10.34 22.06 -14.15
C GLY A 236 -9.67 23.43 -14.14
N ARG A 237 -9.53 24.07 -15.31
CA ARG A 237 -8.97 25.44 -15.42
C ARG A 237 -9.82 26.47 -14.69
N MET A 238 -11.15 26.39 -14.82
CA MET A 238 -12.07 27.25 -14.10
C MET A 238 -11.91 27.11 -12.58
N LEU A 239 -11.84 25.89 -12.05
CA LEU A 239 -11.67 25.63 -10.61
C LEU A 239 -10.27 26.04 -10.12
N LYS A 240 -9.23 25.79 -10.91
CA LYS A 240 -7.85 26.20 -10.59
C LYS A 240 -7.70 27.72 -10.53
N ALA A 241 -8.48 28.45 -11.33
CA ALA A 241 -8.53 29.91 -11.35
C ALA A 241 -9.42 30.52 -10.25
N HIS A 242 -9.98 29.71 -9.35
CA HIS A 242 -10.85 30.19 -8.29
C HIS A 242 -10.11 31.20 -7.38
N PRO A 243 -10.67 32.39 -7.09
CA PRO A 243 -9.98 33.44 -6.35
C PRO A 243 -9.43 32.98 -5.01
N ARG A 244 -10.21 32.19 -4.27
CA ARG A 244 -9.79 31.65 -2.96
C ARG A 244 -8.62 30.68 -3.07
N VAL A 245 -8.57 29.85 -4.11
CA VAL A 245 -7.46 28.89 -4.34
C VAL A 245 -6.16 29.65 -4.58
N ILE A 246 -6.23 30.76 -5.33
CA ILE A 246 -5.09 31.62 -5.61
C ILE A 246 -4.66 32.39 -4.36
N GLU A 247 -5.60 33.04 -3.67
CA GLU A 247 -5.35 33.86 -2.47
C GLU A 247 -4.68 33.04 -1.36
N GLU A 248 -5.17 31.83 -1.11
CA GLU A 248 -4.64 30.93 -0.07
C GLU A 248 -3.48 30.05 -0.57
N ALA A 249 -3.08 30.19 -1.84
CA ALA A 249 -2.06 29.35 -2.49
C ALA A 249 -2.31 27.84 -2.27
N VAL A 250 -3.56 27.41 -2.39
CA VAL A 250 -3.96 26.02 -2.13
C VAL A 250 -3.37 25.11 -3.21
N PRO A 251 -2.66 24.03 -2.84
CA PRO A 251 -2.24 23.01 -3.80
C PRO A 251 -3.46 22.46 -4.57
N PHE A 252 -3.43 22.61 -5.89
CA PHE A 252 -4.48 22.17 -6.80
C PHE A 252 -3.91 21.14 -7.78
N ASN A 253 -4.23 19.88 -7.58
CA ASN A 253 -3.91 18.81 -8.53
C ASN A 253 -5.02 18.70 -9.58
N MET A 254 -4.64 18.71 -10.86
CA MET A 254 -5.56 18.62 -11.97
C MET A 254 -5.18 17.44 -12.84
N GLU A 255 -6.09 16.48 -12.95
CA GLU A 255 -6.11 15.45 -13.99
C GLU A 255 -7.23 15.80 -14.97
N ALA A 256 -6.89 15.95 -16.24
CA ALA A 256 -7.82 16.40 -17.28
C ALA A 256 -7.82 15.49 -18.51
N ASP A 257 -8.60 15.90 -19.51
CA ASP A 257 -8.70 15.31 -20.85
C ASP A 257 -7.32 14.97 -21.42
N SER A 258 -7.21 13.86 -22.16
CA SER A 258 -5.93 13.35 -22.61
C SER A 258 -6.00 12.56 -23.91
N LEU A 259 -5.25 13.01 -24.93
CA LEU A 259 -5.12 12.30 -26.20
C LEU A 259 -3.96 11.30 -26.17
N ASN A 260 -4.11 10.26 -25.34
CA ASN A 260 -3.11 9.19 -25.23
C ASN A 260 -2.89 8.51 -26.59
N CYS A 261 -1.66 8.09 -26.85
CA CYS A 261 -1.30 7.43 -28.09
C CYS A 261 -0.70 6.03 -27.89
N ALA A 262 -0.92 5.18 -28.89
CA ALA A 262 -0.17 3.94 -29.07
C ALA A 262 0.60 4.01 -30.38
N VAL A 263 1.90 3.69 -30.31
CA VAL A 263 2.82 3.68 -31.43
C VAL A 263 3.16 2.24 -31.82
N LEU A 264 3.06 1.92 -33.10
CA LEU A 264 3.57 0.66 -33.65
C LEU A 264 5.02 0.88 -34.08
N GLY A 265 5.98 0.15 -33.52
CA GLY A 265 7.38 0.26 -33.91
C GLY A 265 7.60 -0.21 -35.36
N PRO A 266 8.63 0.31 -36.07
CA PRO A 266 8.89 -0.07 -37.46
C PRO A 266 9.28 -1.54 -37.64
N ASP A 267 9.72 -2.22 -36.58
CA ASP A 267 10.01 -3.67 -36.57
C ASP A 267 8.75 -4.53 -36.40
N ALA A 268 7.65 -3.95 -35.92
CA ALA A 268 6.40 -4.65 -35.62
C ALA A 268 5.50 -4.78 -36.87
N GLN A 269 5.91 -5.64 -37.79
CA GLN A 269 5.22 -5.91 -39.06
C GLN A 269 4.09 -6.95 -38.92
N PRO A 270 3.11 -7.03 -39.85
CA PRO A 270 2.16 -8.14 -39.91
C PRO A 270 2.84 -9.51 -39.80
N GLY A 271 2.27 -10.40 -38.97
CA GLY A 271 2.85 -11.71 -38.65
C GLY A 271 3.81 -11.73 -37.45
N THR A 272 4.29 -10.57 -36.99
CA THR A 272 5.05 -10.47 -35.74
C THR A 272 4.14 -10.55 -34.51
N PRO A 273 4.64 -11.06 -33.36
CA PRO A 273 3.93 -10.94 -32.09
C PRO A 273 3.58 -9.51 -31.70
N GLU A 274 4.47 -8.55 -31.96
CA GLU A 274 4.32 -7.14 -31.58
C GLU A 274 3.15 -6.48 -32.30
N PHE A 275 2.99 -6.73 -33.60
CA PHE A 275 1.83 -6.27 -34.37
C PHE A 275 0.52 -6.81 -33.78
N LYS A 276 0.46 -8.12 -33.49
CA LYS A 276 -0.72 -8.73 -32.88
C LYS A 276 -1.03 -8.14 -31.49
N LEU A 277 0.01 -7.89 -30.69
CA LEU A 277 -0.11 -7.27 -29.37
C LEU A 277 -0.64 -5.84 -29.46
N PHE A 278 -0.12 -5.06 -30.42
CA PHE A 278 -0.57 -3.70 -30.70
C PHE A 278 -2.06 -3.65 -31.02
N ILE A 279 -2.51 -4.44 -32.01
CA ILE A 279 -3.94 -4.48 -32.40
C ILE A 279 -4.83 -4.89 -31.22
N LYS A 280 -4.40 -5.90 -30.44
CA LYS A 280 -5.14 -6.34 -29.26
C LYS A 280 -5.26 -5.24 -28.21
N GLU A 281 -4.18 -4.49 -27.96
CA GLU A 281 -4.17 -3.43 -26.95
C GLU A 281 -5.02 -2.23 -27.39
N VAL A 282 -4.93 -1.80 -28.66
CA VAL A 282 -5.79 -0.74 -29.22
C VAL A 282 -7.27 -1.13 -29.10
N ARG A 283 -7.64 -2.33 -29.57
CA ARG A 283 -9.03 -2.84 -29.46
C ARG A 283 -9.50 -2.90 -28.01
N LYS A 284 -8.66 -3.36 -27.08
CA LYS A 284 -8.99 -3.44 -25.65
C LYS A 284 -9.23 -2.05 -25.07
N GLU A 285 -8.36 -1.08 -25.33
CA GLU A 285 -8.45 0.27 -24.76
C GLU A 285 -9.64 1.07 -25.31
N MET A 286 -10.05 0.82 -26.56
CA MET A 286 -11.29 1.37 -27.12
C MET A 286 -12.56 0.79 -26.48
N THR A 287 -12.52 -0.45 -26.01
CA THR A 287 -13.75 -1.20 -25.65
C THR A 287 -13.97 -1.36 -24.15
N VAL A 288 -12.90 -1.43 -23.35
CA VAL A 288 -13.00 -1.44 -21.88
C VAL A 288 -13.68 -0.16 -21.41
N LYS A 289 -14.76 -0.30 -20.63
CA LYS A 289 -15.64 0.78 -20.19
C LYS A 289 -16.19 1.65 -21.34
N CYS A 290 -16.35 1.08 -22.54
CA CYS A 290 -16.75 1.82 -23.73
C CYS A 290 -15.81 3.00 -24.01
N GLY A 291 -14.50 2.82 -23.77
CA GLY A 291 -13.47 3.84 -23.97
C GLY A 291 -13.53 5.03 -23.00
N GLN A 292 -14.38 5.00 -21.96
CA GLN A 292 -14.51 6.08 -20.96
C GLN A 292 -13.41 6.04 -19.91
N LYS A 293 -12.16 5.87 -20.33
CA LYS A 293 -10.98 5.97 -19.46
C LYS A 293 -10.17 7.17 -19.89
N CYS A 294 -9.74 7.98 -18.93
CA CYS A 294 -8.78 9.06 -19.16
C CYS A 294 -7.47 8.56 -19.80
N THR A 295 -7.15 7.27 -19.60
CA THR A 295 -5.98 6.57 -20.17
C THR A 295 -6.31 5.74 -21.41
N ALA A 296 -7.48 5.85 -22.02
CA ALA A 296 -7.78 5.11 -23.26
C ALA A 296 -6.95 5.65 -24.44
N ILE A 297 -6.59 4.77 -25.38
CA ILE A 297 -5.87 5.14 -26.60
C ILE A 297 -6.82 5.96 -27.50
N ARG A 298 -6.42 7.20 -27.82
CA ARG A 298 -7.15 8.11 -28.71
C ARG A 298 -6.50 8.23 -30.08
N ARG A 299 -5.17 8.09 -30.13
CA ARG A 299 -4.36 8.21 -31.35
C ARG A 299 -3.54 6.95 -31.57
N VAL A 300 -3.61 6.39 -32.76
CA VAL A 300 -2.95 5.14 -33.15
C VAL A 300 -1.92 5.49 -34.21
N ILE A 301 -0.66 5.67 -33.80
CA ILE A 301 0.43 6.18 -34.64
C ILE A 301 1.17 4.98 -35.24
N VAL A 302 1.20 4.87 -36.57
CA VAL A 302 1.68 3.68 -37.28
C VAL A 302 2.55 4.06 -38.47
N PRO A 303 3.54 3.22 -38.87
CA PRO A 303 4.29 3.46 -40.10
C PRO A 303 3.35 3.64 -41.29
N GLU A 304 3.64 4.60 -42.17
CA GLU A 304 2.78 4.97 -43.30
C GLU A 304 2.43 3.76 -44.18
N HIS A 305 3.38 2.86 -44.42
CA HIS A 305 3.18 1.65 -45.21
C HIS A 305 2.37 0.55 -44.52
N LEU A 306 2.04 0.69 -43.23
CA LEU A 306 1.27 -0.27 -42.43
C LEU A 306 -0.16 0.18 -42.09
N VAL A 307 -0.59 1.35 -42.58
CA VAL A 307 -1.91 1.91 -42.26
C VAL A 307 -3.04 0.94 -42.63
N GLU A 308 -3.01 0.38 -43.84
CA GLU A 308 -4.05 -0.54 -44.33
C GLU A 308 -4.08 -1.85 -43.53
N ASP A 309 -2.91 -2.43 -43.23
CA ASP A 309 -2.81 -3.66 -42.41
C ASP A 309 -3.42 -3.46 -41.02
N VAL A 310 -3.12 -2.32 -40.39
CA VAL A 310 -3.67 -1.98 -39.06
C VAL A 310 -5.16 -1.75 -39.13
N GLN A 311 -5.67 -1.06 -40.16
CA GLN A 311 -7.10 -0.84 -40.35
C GLN A 311 -7.87 -2.15 -40.47
N ILE A 312 -7.39 -3.05 -41.33
CA ILE A 312 -8.03 -4.35 -41.56
C ILE A 312 -8.01 -5.19 -40.28
N ALA A 313 -6.84 -5.32 -39.64
CA ALA A 313 -6.69 -6.14 -38.44
C ALA A 313 -7.51 -5.59 -37.26
N LEU A 314 -7.51 -4.28 -37.05
CA LEU A 314 -8.27 -3.63 -35.98
C LEU A 314 -9.78 -3.76 -36.22
N GLY A 315 -10.24 -3.51 -37.45
CA GLY A 315 -11.65 -3.67 -37.81
C GLY A 315 -12.17 -5.09 -37.60
N GLN A 316 -11.36 -6.10 -37.94
CA GLN A 316 -11.67 -7.51 -37.67
C GLN A 316 -11.80 -7.80 -36.17
N GLU A 317 -10.89 -7.30 -35.33
CA GLU A 317 -10.96 -7.51 -33.87
C GLU A 317 -12.10 -6.74 -33.21
N LEU A 318 -12.45 -5.56 -33.71
CA LEU A 318 -13.58 -4.76 -33.24
C LEU A 318 -14.93 -5.40 -33.64
N SER A 319 -15.03 -6.04 -34.81
CA SER A 319 -16.26 -6.72 -35.26
C SER A 319 -16.72 -7.85 -34.33
N LYS A 320 -15.80 -8.37 -33.51
CA LYS A 320 -16.05 -9.43 -32.51
C LYS A 320 -16.57 -8.89 -31.17
N VAL A 321 -16.71 -7.58 -31.02
CA VAL A 321 -17.16 -6.92 -29.79
C VAL A 321 -18.68 -6.87 -29.76
N SER A 322 -19.29 -7.74 -28.99
CA SER A 322 -20.73 -7.73 -28.70
C SER A 322 -21.09 -6.60 -27.73
N ILE A 323 -22.08 -5.79 -28.11
CA ILE A 323 -22.56 -4.63 -27.36
C ILE A 323 -23.95 -4.94 -26.81
N GLY A 324 -24.26 -4.52 -25.58
CA GLY A 324 -25.60 -4.74 -25.05
C GLY A 324 -25.72 -4.57 -23.55
N ASN A 325 -26.77 -5.16 -22.99
CA ASN A 325 -27.01 -5.19 -21.56
C ASN A 325 -25.85 -5.89 -20.82
N PRO A 326 -25.16 -5.23 -19.88
CA PRO A 326 -24.04 -5.80 -19.12
C PRO A 326 -24.30 -7.13 -18.41
N THR A 327 -25.57 -7.47 -18.13
CA THR A 327 -25.96 -8.71 -17.45
C THR A 327 -26.31 -9.85 -18.43
N ALA A 328 -26.42 -9.57 -19.72
CA ALA A 328 -26.74 -10.57 -20.73
C ALA A 328 -25.51 -11.42 -21.09
N GLU A 329 -25.73 -12.70 -21.35
CA GLU A 329 -24.67 -13.62 -21.77
C GLU A 329 -24.06 -13.16 -23.10
N GLY A 330 -22.74 -13.30 -23.23
CA GLY A 330 -22.04 -12.99 -24.47
C GLY A 330 -21.69 -11.53 -24.67
N VAL A 331 -22.27 -10.56 -23.93
CA VAL A 331 -21.91 -9.13 -24.04
C VAL A 331 -20.46 -8.89 -23.60
N ARG A 332 -19.75 -8.01 -24.31
CA ARG A 332 -18.33 -7.66 -24.05
C ARG A 332 -18.11 -6.16 -23.86
N MET A 333 -19.00 -5.32 -24.36
CA MET A 333 -19.00 -3.87 -24.13
C MET A 333 -20.41 -3.43 -23.75
N GLY A 334 -20.51 -2.60 -22.71
CA GLY A 334 -21.79 -2.07 -22.26
C GLY A 334 -22.09 -0.68 -22.84
N ALA A 335 -22.60 0.22 -22.00
CA ALA A 335 -23.03 1.56 -22.38
C ALA A 335 -22.06 2.65 -21.87
N LEU A 336 -22.11 3.82 -22.50
CA LEU A 336 -21.59 5.07 -21.93
C LEU A 336 -22.38 5.44 -20.67
N ALA A 337 -21.84 6.33 -19.84
CA ALA A 337 -22.42 6.65 -18.53
C ALA A 337 -23.79 7.33 -18.62
N SER A 338 -24.08 8.04 -19.72
CA SER A 338 -25.36 8.71 -19.94
C SER A 338 -25.59 9.07 -21.41
N LYS A 339 -26.85 9.36 -21.77
CA LYS A 339 -27.20 9.84 -23.13
C LYS A 339 -26.57 11.18 -23.49
N SER A 340 -26.32 12.06 -22.52
CA SER A 340 -25.61 13.31 -22.78
C SER A 340 -24.17 13.03 -23.18
N GLN A 341 -23.52 12.01 -22.62
CA GLN A 341 -22.20 11.57 -23.06
C GLN A 341 -22.24 10.97 -24.48
N VAL A 342 -23.28 10.21 -24.85
CA VAL A 342 -23.46 9.77 -26.25
C VAL A 342 -23.52 10.97 -27.21
N ALA A 343 -24.34 11.98 -26.88
CA ALA A 343 -24.48 13.17 -27.72
C ALA A 343 -23.16 13.95 -27.86
N GLU A 344 -22.41 14.09 -26.76
CA GLU A 344 -21.10 14.73 -26.73
C GLU A 344 -20.08 13.98 -27.60
N VAL A 345 -19.96 12.65 -27.43
CA VAL A 345 -19.04 11.83 -28.23
C VAL A 345 -19.39 11.90 -29.71
N ARG A 346 -20.68 11.80 -30.08
CA ARG A 346 -21.13 11.96 -31.47
C ARG A 346 -20.76 13.32 -32.06
N ALA A 347 -20.93 14.39 -31.29
CA ALA A 347 -20.54 15.73 -31.74
C ALA A 347 -19.03 15.83 -32.00
N ARG A 348 -18.19 15.24 -31.15
CA ARG A 348 -16.73 15.22 -31.32
C ARG A 348 -16.29 14.36 -32.50
N VAL A 349 -16.94 13.22 -32.74
CA VAL A 349 -16.68 12.41 -33.95
C VAL A 349 -17.04 13.20 -35.21
N ASN A 350 -18.18 13.90 -35.24
CA ASN A 350 -18.58 14.73 -36.38
C ASN A 350 -17.63 15.91 -36.63
N GLU A 351 -16.96 16.41 -35.58
CA GLU A 351 -15.94 17.45 -35.71
C GLU A 351 -14.65 16.89 -36.31
N LEU A 352 -14.19 15.75 -35.80
CA LEU A 352 -13.01 15.03 -36.33
C LEU A 352 -13.23 14.57 -37.77
N SER A 353 -14.44 14.13 -38.12
CA SER A 353 -14.77 13.59 -39.44
C SER A 353 -14.82 14.65 -40.56
N ARG A 354 -14.59 15.92 -40.24
CA ARG A 354 -14.43 16.99 -41.23
C ARG A 354 -13.14 16.83 -42.04
N THR A 355 -12.11 16.23 -41.45
CA THR A 355 -10.81 15.98 -42.10
C THR A 355 -10.39 14.52 -42.05
N ALA A 356 -10.77 13.80 -40.99
CA ALA A 356 -10.46 12.39 -40.83
C ALA A 356 -11.58 11.49 -41.41
N GLU A 357 -11.19 10.42 -42.10
CA GLU A 357 -12.12 9.46 -42.71
C GLU A 357 -12.58 8.44 -41.66
N ILE A 358 -13.88 8.14 -41.55
CA ILE A 358 -14.34 7.01 -40.71
C ILE A 358 -14.06 5.71 -41.47
N VAL A 359 -13.14 4.90 -40.96
CA VAL A 359 -12.67 3.66 -41.60
C VAL A 359 -13.22 2.40 -40.93
N TYR A 360 -13.82 2.55 -39.75
CA TYR A 360 -14.60 1.49 -39.09
C TYR A 360 -15.72 2.08 -38.22
N GLY A 361 -16.87 1.42 -38.21
CA GLY A 361 -18.01 1.74 -37.37
C GLY A 361 -19.02 2.68 -38.00
N ASN A 362 -20.16 2.86 -37.32
CA ASN A 362 -21.26 3.72 -37.75
C ASN A 362 -21.83 4.44 -36.52
N LEU A 363 -22.08 5.74 -36.63
CA LEU A 363 -22.68 6.52 -35.55
C LEU A 363 -24.17 6.22 -35.36
N GLU A 364 -24.89 5.89 -36.45
CA GLU A 364 -26.36 5.76 -36.44
C GLU A 364 -26.86 4.37 -36.08
N GLU A 365 -26.04 3.34 -36.27
CA GLU A 365 -26.43 1.95 -36.07
C GLU A 365 -25.60 1.28 -34.98
N VAL A 366 -26.30 0.68 -34.00
CA VAL A 366 -25.69 -0.12 -32.94
C VAL A 366 -26.46 -1.43 -32.82
N ASN A 367 -25.78 -2.54 -33.08
CA ASN A 367 -26.34 -3.88 -32.88
C ASN A 367 -26.23 -4.25 -31.40
N LEU A 368 -27.39 -4.42 -30.73
CA LEU A 368 -27.47 -4.63 -29.29
C LEU A 368 -27.98 -6.03 -28.94
N ILE A 369 -27.42 -6.60 -27.87
CA ILE A 369 -27.93 -7.79 -27.21
C ILE A 369 -28.73 -7.37 -25.98
N ASP A 370 -30.00 -7.77 -25.91
CA ASP A 370 -30.88 -7.58 -24.75
C ASP A 370 -30.98 -6.12 -24.26
N ALA A 371 -30.94 -5.15 -25.18
CA ALA A 371 -31.03 -3.72 -24.85
C ALA A 371 -31.72 -2.92 -25.95
N ASP A 372 -32.13 -1.69 -25.61
CA ASP A 372 -32.85 -0.78 -26.50
C ASP A 372 -32.01 0.50 -26.74
N VAL A 373 -31.64 0.74 -28.00
CA VAL A 373 -30.82 1.88 -28.43
C VAL A 373 -31.49 3.23 -28.13
N GLN A 374 -32.82 3.28 -28.14
CA GLN A 374 -33.59 4.50 -27.87
C GLN A 374 -33.69 4.78 -26.37
N LYS A 375 -33.40 3.81 -25.50
CA LYS A 375 -33.47 3.97 -24.04
C LYS A 375 -32.11 4.07 -23.38
N GLY A 376 -31.15 3.23 -23.78
CA GLY A 376 -29.80 3.22 -23.22
C GLY A 376 -28.84 4.24 -23.84
N ALA A 377 -27.63 4.27 -23.31
CA ALA A 377 -26.54 5.15 -23.72
C ALA A 377 -25.48 4.39 -24.53
N PHE A 378 -25.87 3.74 -25.61
CA PHE A 378 -24.98 2.88 -26.39
C PHE A 378 -24.31 3.62 -27.56
N LEU A 379 -23.10 3.21 -27.90
CA LEU A 379 -22.36 3.69 -29.07
C LEU A 379 -21.44 2.58 -29.61
N SER A 380 -21.42 2.40 -30.93
CA SER A 380 -20.49 1.49 -31.61
C SER A 380 -19.06 2.03 -31.58
N PRO A 381 -18.02 1.19 -31.56
CA PRO A 381 -16.65 1.65 -31.72
C PRO A 381 -16.44 2.34 -33.07
N ILE A 382 -15.75 3.48 -33.07
CA ILE A 382 -15.45 4.26 -34.28
C ILE A 382 -13.93 4.38 -34.44
N VAL A 383 -13.42 4.01 -35.62
CA VAL A 383 -12.02 4.27 -35.99
C VAL A 383 -12.00 5.28 -37.12
N LEU A 384 -11.24 6.36 -36.94
CA LEU A 384 -10.96 7.33 -37.99
C LEU A 384 -9.54 7.16 -38.56
N LEU A 385 -9.27 7.68 -39.74
CA LEU A 385 -7.94 7.85 -40.32
C LEU A 385 -7.71 9.33 -40.66
N GLU A 386 -6.70 9.94 -40.06
CA GLU A 386 -6.21 11.26 -40.48
C GLU A 386 -4.94 11.07 -41.32
N LYS A 387 -5.04 11.33 -42.62
CA LYS A 387 -3.93 11.13 -43.58
C LYS A 387 -2.86 12.22 -43.50
N ASN A 388 -3.23 13.43 -43.05
CA ASN A 388 -2.36 14.60 -43.04
C ASN A 388 -2.32 15.25 -41.63
N PRO A 389 -1.83 14.53 -40.60
CA PRO A 389 -1.93 14.94 -39.19
C PRO A 389 -1.24 16.27 -38.85
N TYR A 390 -0.21 16.66 -39.60
CA TYR A 390 0.47 17.94 -39.44
C TYR A 390 -0.36 19.14 -39.94
N GLN A 391 -1.19 18.94 -40.97
CA GLN A 391 -2.05 19.98 -41.54
C GLN A 391 -3.40 20.03 -40.81
N ASN A 392 -3.97 18.85 -40.54
CA ASN A 392 -5.27 18.67 -39.92
C ASN A 392 -5.10 18.37 -38.42
N THR A 393 -4.87 19.42 -37.64
CA THR A 393 -4.49 19.26 -36.22
C THR A 393 -5.64 18.85 -35.30
N GLY A 394 -6.88 18.71 -35.80
CA GLY A 394 -8.04 18.33 -34.99
C GLY A 394 -7.84 17.04 -34.21
N VAL A 395 -7.15 16.05 -34.80
CA VAL A 395 -6.78 14.78 -34.15
C VAL A 395 -5.86 14.96 -32.94
N HIS A 396 -5.16 16.09 -32.84
CA HIS A 396 -4.27 16.46 -31.75
C HIS A 396 -4.96 17.38 -30.74
N GLU A 397 -6.22 17.76 -30.92
CA GLU A 397 -6.91 18.79 -30.13
C GLU A 397 -8.26 18.35 -29.58
N ILE A 398 -8.98 17.51 -30.31
CA ILE A 398 -10.36 17.11 -29.98
C ILE A 398 -10.35 15.71 -29.39
N GLU A 399 -10.85 15.57 -28.16
CA GLU A 399 -11.09 14.26 -27.54
C GLU A 399 -12.57 13.85 -27.68
N ALA A 400 -12.79 12.67 -28.26
CA ALA A 400 -14.07 11.97 -28.19
C ALA A 400 -14.00 10.94 -27.05
N PHE A 401 -14.55 11.26 -25.88
CA PHE A 401 -14.45 10.44 -24.65
C PHE A 401 -15.39 9.22 -24.67
N GLY A 402 -15.12 8.30 -25.60
CA GLY A 402 -15.89 7.08 -25.82
C GLY A 402 -15.06 6.03 -26.56
N PRO A 403 -15.68 5.07 -27.26
CA PRO A 403 -14.98 4.00 -27.97
C PRO A 403 -14.45 4.49 -29.33
N VAL A 404 -13.67 5.58 -29.32
CA VAL A 404 -13.19 6.29 -30.52
C VAL A 404 -11.67 6.41 -30.51
N SER A 405 -11.04 6.09 -31.63
CA SER A 405 -9.61 6.33 -31.88
C SER A 405 -9.37 6.75 -33.34
N THR A 406 -8.27 7.46 -33.58
CA THR A 406 -7.84 7.88 -34.92
C THR A 406 -6.47 7.32 -35.26
N ILE A 407 -6.35 6.66 -36.41
CA ILE A 407 -5.10 6.19 -37.00
C ILE A 407 -4.38 7.37 -37.66
N ILE A 408 -3.06 7.43 -37.46
CA ILE A 408 -2.19 8.50 -37.94
C ILE A 408 -0.91 7.86 -38.51
N PRO A 409 -0.54 8.15 -39.78
CA PRO A 409 0.71 7.65 -40.37
C PRO A 409 1.94 8.43 -39.89
N TYR A 410 3.10 7.78 -39.88
CA TYR A 410 4.41 8.40 -39.69
C TYR A 410 5.47 7.74 -40.61
N GLN A 411 6.56 8.44 -40.93
CA GLN A 411 7.61 7.92 -41.83
C GLN A 411 8.83 7.36 -41.10
N ASP A 412 9.24 8.01 -40.02
CA ASP A 412 10.38 7.62 -39.18
C ASP A 412 10.10 7.80 -37.68
N LEU A 413 10.99 7.29 -36.83
CA LEU A 413 10.78 7.31 -35.39
C LEU A 413 10.74 8.73 -34.81
N ASP A 414 11.44 9.69 -35.42
CA ASP A 414 11.42 11.09 -35.00
C ASP A 414 10.03 11.70 -35.23
N GLN A 415 9.41 11.44 -36.38
CA GLN A 415 8.02 11.80 -36.64
C GLN A 415 7.06 11.12 -35.66
N ALA A 416 7.28 9.85 -35.30
CA ALA A 416 6.44 9.17 -34.32
C ALA A 416 6.51 9.85 -32.94
N VAL A 417 7.70 10.30 -32.52
CA VAL A 417 7.91 11.08 -31.29
C VAL A 417 7.21 12.43 -31.39
N GLU A 418 7.41 13.18 -32.48
CA GLU A 418 6.78 14.48 -32.69
C GLU A 418 5.25 14.38 -32.65
N LEU A 419 4.68 13.44 -33.42
CA LEU A 419 3.25 13.19 -33.42
C LEU A 419 2.74 12.80 -32.03
N ALA A 420 3.46 11.97 -31.27
CA ALA A 420 3.09 11.65 -29.89
C ALA A 420 3.01 12.92 -29.02
N GLN A 421 3.98 13.83 -29.15
CA GLN A 421 4.05 15.10 -28.41
C GLN A 421 2.97 16.11 -28.83
N MET A 422 2.51 16.09 -30.09
CA MET A 422 1.45 17.00 -30.59
C MET A 422 0.12 16.89 -29.81
N GLY A 423 -0.08 15.84 -29.01
CA GLY A 423 -1.18 15.79 -28.02
C GLY A 423 -1.13 16.87 -26.93
N LYS A 424 -0.04 17.67 -26.87
CA LYS A 424 0.22 18.77 -25.92
C LYS A 424 0.24 18.31 -24.46
N GLY A 425 0.77 17.11 -24.22
CA GLY A 425 0.89 16.49 -22.91
C GLY A 425 -0.25 15.51 -22.61
N SER A 426 0.10 14.24 -22.38
CA SER A 426 -0.84 13.14 -22.18
C SER A 426 -0.58 12.37 -20.87
N LEU A 427 -1.59 11.66 -20.38
CA LEU A 427 -1.47 10.83 -19.18
C LEU A 427 -0.57 9.63 -19.45
N CYS A 428 -0.78 8.96 -20.58
CA CYS A 428 0.06 7.85 -20.98
C CYS A 428 0.26 7.68 -22.48
N CYS A 429 1.24 6.86 -22.83
CA CYS A 429 1.54 6.40 -24.18
C CYS A 429 1.96 4.93 -24.13
N SER A 430 1.90 4.22 -25.26
CA SER A 430 2.59 2.95 -25.45
C SER A 430 3.33 2.88 -26.77
N ILE A 431 4.36 2.04 -26.84
CA ILE A 431 4.99 1.59 -28.09
C ILE A 431 5.05 0.07 -28.12
N ALA A 432 4.70 -0.55 -29.25
CA ALA A 432 4.86 -1.98 -29.48
C ALA A 432 6.07 -2.23 -30.38
N THR A 433 7.14 -2.80 -29.83
CA THR A 433 8.42 -3.07 -30.50
C THR A 433 9.18 -4.16 -29.76
N TYR A 434 10.03 -4.93 -30.44
CA TYR A 434 10.95 -5.90 -29.84
C TYR A 434 12.42 -5.49 -30.04
N ASP A 435 12.65 -4.23 -30.41
CA ASP A 435 13.97 -3.64 -30.53
C ASP A 435 14.21 -2.62 -29.40
N ASP A 436 15.21 -2.90 -28.56
CA ASP A 436 15.57 -2.05 -27.43
C ASP A 436 16.11 -0.67 -27.83
N HIS A 437 16.66 -0.54 -29.04
CA HIS A 437 17.10 0.75 -29.59
C HIS A 437 15.88 1.63 -29.91
N ILE A 438 14.92 1.08 -30.65
CA ILE A 438 13.64 1.75 -30.97
C ILE A 438 12.92 2.13 -29.68
N ALA A 439 12.82 1.20 -28.73
CA ALA A 439 12.21 1.46 -27.44
C ALA A 439 12.91 2.60 -26.69
N ARG A 440 14.25 2.60 -26.64
CA ARG A 440 15.03 3.65 -25.97
C ARG A 440 14.82 5.01 -26.62
N GLU A 441 14.98 5.11 -27.94
CA GLU A 441 14.86 6.38 -28.67
C GLU A 441 13.47 6.98 -28.50
N PHE A 442 12.42 6.18 -28.71
CA PHE A 442 11.05 6.65 -28.54
C PHE A 442 10.76 7.07 -27.10
N VAL A 443 11.11 6.24 -26.11
CA VAL A 443 10.82 6.54 -24.70
C VAL A 443 11.50 7.84 -24.26
N ILE A 444 12.78 8.04 -24.58
CA ILE A 444 13.51 9.26 -24.21
C ILE A 444 12.96 10.47 -24.96
N GLY A 445 12.62 10.33 -26.25
CA GLY A 445 12.03 11.40 -27.05
C GLY A 445 10.64 11.82 -26.56
N ALA A 446 9.79 10.87 -26.18
CA ALA A 446 8.38 11.14 -25.88
C ALA A 446 8.08 11.42 -24.39
N ALA A 447 8.94 11.01 -23.45
CA ALA A 447 8.65 11.05 -22.01
C ALA A 447 8.38 12.45 -21.43
N SER A 448 8.95 13.51 -22.03
CA SER A 448 8.69 14.89 -21.60
C SER A 448 7.22 15.32 -21.71
N HIS A 449 6.43 14.60 -22.51
CA HIS A 449 5.01 14.87 -22.75
C HIS A 449 4.08 13.79 -22.19
N HIS A 450 4.59 12.78 -21.48
CA HIS A 450 3.79 11.64 -21.02
C HIS A 450 4.14 11.26 -19.59
N GLY A 451 3.15 11.17 -18.69
CA GLY A 451 3.42 10.75 -17.31
C GLY A 451 3.74 9.25 -17.18
N ARG A 452 3.36 8.44 -18.18
CA ARG A 452 3.67 7.01 -18.23
C ARG A 452 3.82 6.50 -19.67
N ILE A 453 4.86 5.72 -19.93
CA ILE A 453 5.04 5.02 -21.22
C ILE A 453 5.11 3.51 -21.00
N LEU A 454 4.32 2.74 -21.74
CA LEU A 454 4.40 1.29 -21.80
C LEU A 454 5.16 0.84 -23.05
N VAL A 455 6.29 0.17 -22.88
CA VAL A 455 6.95 -0.58 -23.97
C VAL A 455 6.39 -2.00 -23.96
N LEU A 456 5.60 -2.35 -24.98
CA LEU A 456 4.89 -3.62 -25.08
C LEU A 456 5.62 -4.56 -26.05
N ASN A 457 5.95 -5.76 -25.58
CA ASN A 457 6.60 -6.77 -26.42
C ASN A 457 6.18 -8.20 -26.04
N ARG A 458 6.60 -9.18 -26.83
CA ARG A 458 6.27 -10.61 -26.61
C ARG A 458 6.69 -11.18 -25.25
N GLU A 459 7.73 -10.62 -24.61
CA GLU A 459 8.25 -11.13 -23.33
C GLU A 459 7.40 -10.63 -22.15
N ASN A 460 7.00 -9.36 -22.15
CA ASN A 460 6.26 -8.77 -21.05
C ASN A 460 4.73 -8.88 -21.18
N ALA A 461 4.19 -9.13 -22.39
CA ALA A 461 2.76 -9.08 -22.66
C ALA A 461 1.88 -9.99 -21.79
N LYS A 462 2.41 -11.14 -21.34
CA LYS A 462 1.68 -12.07 -20.46
C LYS A 462 1.46 -11.54 -19.05
N GLN A 463 2.34 -10.66 -18.58
CA GLN A 463 2.32 -10.07 -17.24
C GLN A 463 1.99 -8.57 -17.25
N SER A 464 1.93 -7.96 -18.44
CA SER A 464 1.58 -6.56 -18.62
C SER A 464 0.20 -6.27 -18.05
N THR A 465 0.10 -5.17 -17.31
CA THR A 465 -1.15 -4.64 -16.78
C THR A 465 -1.94 -3.86 -17.84
N GLY A 466 -1.33 -3.62 -19.00
CA GLY A 466 -1.89 -2.89 -20.12
C GLY A 466 -1.68 -1.39 -20.07
N HIS A 467 -2.04 -0.72 -21.17
CA HIS A 467 -1.93 0.72 -21.37
C HIS A 467 -2.80 1.50 -20.38
N GLY A 468 -4.09 1.17 -20.30
CA GLY A 468 -5.07 1.95 -19.56
C GLY A 468 -5.33 1.54 -18.11
N SER A 469 -4.36 0.87 -17.46
CA SER A 469 -4.46 0.46 -16.05
C SER A 469 -3.43 1.22 -15.20
N PRO A 470 -3.80 2.34 -14.55
CA PRO A 470 -2.89 3.04 -13.64
C PRO A 470 -2.57 2.17 -12.42
N LEU A 471 -1.29 1.99 -12.10
CA LEU A 471 -0.83 1.18 -10.98
C LEU A 471 -0.51 2.06 -9.77
N PRO A 472 -0.93 1.70 -8.53
CA PRO A 472 -0.75 2.55 -7.36
C PRO A 472 0.71 2.95 -7.06
N SER A 473 1.66 2.13 -7.51
CA SER A 473 3.11 2.35 -7.36
C SER A 473 3.74 3.19 -8.47
N LEU A 474 3.01 3.46 -9.56
CA LEU A 474 3.48 4.26 -10.70
C LEU A 474 2.73 5.59 -10.74
N VAL A 475 3.37 6.63 -11.26
CA VAL A 475 2.74 7.95 -11.39
C VAL A 475 1.56 7.84 -12.36
N HIS A 476 0.43 8.43 -11.97
CA HIS A 476 -0.73 8.66 -12.81
C HIS A 476 -0.94 10.16 -12.92
N GLY A 477 -0.89 10.72 -14.11
CA GLY A 477 -0.80 12.16 -14.32
C GLY A 477 -0.05 12.46 -15.60
N GLY A 478 0.11 13.73 -15.95
CA GLY A 478 0.78 14.12 -17.18
C GLY A 478 0.88 15.63 -17.34
N PRO A 479 1.86 16.12 -18.11
CA PRO A 479 2.06 17.55 -18.34
C PRO A 479 0.97 18.15 -19.24
N GLY A 480 0.97 19.48 -19.37
CA GLY A 480 0.19 20.19 -20.38
C GLY A 480 -1.31 19.92 -20.29
N ARG A 481 -1.92 19.41 -21.37
CA ARG A 481 -3.36 19.16 -21.48
C ARG A 481 -3.88 18.21 -20.41
N ALA A 482 -3.12 17.17 -20.08
CA ALA A 482 -3.46 16.20 -19.03
C ALA A 482 -3.55 16.84 -17.62
N GLY A 483 -3.11 18.08 -17.47
CA GLY A 483 -3.41 18.95 -16.32
C GLY A 483 -2.19 19.38 -15.50
N GLY A 484 -1.04 18.74 -15.73
CA GLY A 484 0.21 19.00 -15.01
C GLY A 484 0.27 18.40 -13.61
N GLY A 485 -0.76 17.64 -13.22
CA GLY A 485 -0.83 16.96 -11.93
C GLY A 485 -0.12 15.61 -11.90
N GLU A 486 0.14 15.14 -10.68
CA GLU A 486 0.61 13.78 -10.38
C GLU A 486 -0.24 13.18 -9.25
N GLU A 487 -0.64 11.93 -9.43
CA GLU A 487 -1.36 11.10 -8.48
C GLU A 487 -0.66 9.73 -8.37
N MET A 488 -1.03 8.94 -7.37
CA MET A 488 -0.47 7.60 -7.15
C MET A 488 1.07 7.61 -6.96
N GLY A 489 1.87 6.87 -7.73
CA GLY A 489 3.34 6.95 -7.66
C GLY A 489 3.97 6.42 -6.36
N GLY A 490 3.25 5.56 -5.63
CA GLY A 490 3.68 5.02 -4.34
C GLY A 490 3.82 6.10 -3.28
N MET A 491 5.01 6.25 -2.70
CA MET A 491 5.27 7.31 -1.72
C MET A 491 5.10 8.72 -2.30
N ARG A 492 5.25 8.92 -3.62
CA ARG A 492 5.12 10.25 -4.25
C ARG A 492 3.73 10.85 -4.01
N GLY A 493 2.68 10.08 -4.24
CA GLY A 493 1.29 10.50 -4.02
C GLY A 493 1.00 10.88 -2.57
N ILE A 494 1.53 10.13 -1.61
CA ILE A 494 1.40 10.43 -0.18
C ILE A 494 2.07 11.78 0.14
N LYS A 495 3.23 12.07 -0.46
CA LYS A 495 4.00 13.30 -0.20
C LYS A 495 3.25 14.58 -0.60
N HIS A 496 2.29 14.54 -1.55
CA HIS A 496 1.47 15.71 -1.91
C HIS A 496 0.62 16.24 -0.74
N TYR A 497 0.26 15.36 0.20
CA TYR A 497 -0.56 15.69 1.37
C TYR A 497 0.27 15.98 2.63
N LEU A 498 1.60 15.97 2.49
CA LEU A 498 2.54 16.36 3.55
C LEU A 498 3.14 17.74 3.24
N GLN A 499 3.57 18.44 4.27
CA GLN A 499 4.34 19.68 4.18
C GLN A 499 5.82 19.37 4.42
N ARG A 500 6.67 19.61 3.41
CA ARG A 500 8.12 19.54 3.57
C ARG A 500 8.63 20.74 4.37
N CYS A 501 9.53 20.49 5.32
CA CYS A 501 10.20 21.50 6.11
C CYS A 501 11.67 21.09 6.29
N ALA A 502 12.59 22.00 5.99
CA ALA A 502 14.01 21.83 6.32
C ALA A 502 14.24 22.26 7.77
N VAL A 503 14.67 21.32 8.61
CA VAL A 503 15.00 21.59 10.02
C VAL A 503 16.51 21.63 10.16
N GLN A 504 17.03 22.72 10.70
CA GLN A 504 18.46 22.91 10.96
C GLN A 504 18.73 22.81 12.45
N GLY A 505 19.88 22.26 12.82
CA GLY A 505 20.28 22.15 14.22
C GLY A 505 21.50 21.28 14.43
N THR A 506 21.82 21.04 15.70
CA THR A 506 22.85 20.05 16.03
C THR A 506 22.36 18.64 15.70
N PRO A 507 23.24 17.68 15.36
CA PRO A 507 22.83 16.29 15.16
C PRO A 507 22.03 15.71 16.35
N THR A 508 22.34 16.15 17.57
CA THR A 508 21.62 15.76 18.78
C THR A 508 20.17 16.26 18.77
N THR A 509 19.96 17.54 18.48
CA THR A 509 18.60 18.11 18.37
C THR A 509 17.84 17.49 17.22
N LEU A 510 18.50 17.29 16.06
CA LEU A 510 17.88 16.64 14.91
C LEU A 510 17.48 15.19 15.25
N THR A 511 18.30 14.45 16.00
CA THR A 511 17.95 13.11 16.48
C THR A 511 16.69 13.11 17.34
N ALA A 512 16.56 14.08 18.25
CA ALA A 512 15.37 14.21 19.09
C ALA A 512 14.12 14.59 18.28
N VAL A 513 14.26 15.44 17.26
CA VAL A 513 13.16 15.87 16.38
C VAL A 513 12.71 14.74 15.46
N THR A 514 13.63 14.00 14.85
CA THR A 514 13.33 12.97 13.85
C THR A 514 12.98 11.62 14.47
N GLY A 515 13.45 11.36 15.70
CA GLY A 515 13.46 10.03 16.29
C GLY A 515 14.38 9.06 15.55
N ILE A 516 15.37 9.57 14.82
CA ILE A 516 16.39 8.81 14.08
C ILE A 516 17.75 9.36 14.50
N TYR A 517 18.64 8.50 14.99
CA TYR A 517 19.99 8.92 15.35
C TYR A 517 20.74 9.47 14.13
N GLN A 518 21.31 10.66 14.33
CA GLN A 518 22.17 11.32 13.37
C GLN A 518 23.63 11.12 13.77
N PRO A 519 24.55 10.81 12.83
CA PRO A 519 25.98 10.74 13.12
C PRO A 519 26.48 12.01 13.81
N GLY A 520 27.35 11.86 14.81
CA GLY A 520 27.84 12.97 15.64
C GLY A 520 26.86 13.45 16.72
N ALA A 521 25.67 12.86 16.85
CA ALA A 521 24.77 13.15 17.96
C ALA A 521 25.31 12.59 19.28
N LYS A 522 24.92 13.23 20.40
CA LYS A 522 25.16 12.66 21.74
C LYS A 522 24.44 11.32 21.85
N VAL A 523 25.17 10.33 22.35
CA VAL A 523 24.64 8.98 22.59
C VAL A 523 24.16 8.83 24.03
N VAL A 524 23.39 7.77 24.27
CA VAL A 524 23.05 7.27 25.60
C VAL A 524 23.76 5.94 25.79
N GLU A 525 24.75 5.87 26.67
CA GLU A 525 25.46 4.61 26.95
C GLU A 525 24.48 3.58 27.55
N ALA A 526 24.47 2.37 26.98
CA ALA A 526 23.54 1.33 27.36
C ALA A 526 23.93 0.70 28.71
N GLU A 527 22.96 0.57 29.65
CA GLU A 527 23.19 -0.07 30.97
C GLU A 527 23.58 -1.55 30.87
N LYS A 528 23.08 -2.22 29.82
CA LYS A 528 23.43 -3.58 29.42
C LYS A 528 23.63 -3.62 27.92
N HIS A 529 24.23 -4.72 27.44
CA HIS A 529 24.46 -4.91 26.01
C HIS A 529 23.19 -4.63 25.17
N PRO A 530 23.24 -3.80 24.11
CA PRO A 530 22.05 -3.35 23.37
C PRO A 530 21.18 -4.49 22.80
N PHE A 531 21.78 -5.62 22.44
CA PHE A 531 21.05 -6.80 21.96
C PHE A 531 20.21 -7.53 23.04
N LYS A 532 20.37 -7.19 24.33
CA LYS A 532 19.58 -7.74 25.44
C LYS A 532 18.27 -7.00 25.69
N TYR A 533 17.99 -5.94 24.93
CA TYR A 533 16.74 -5.18 25.03
C TYR A 533 15.71 -5.74 24.07
N HIS A 534 14.44 -5.76 24.51
CA HIS A 534 13.33 -5.98 23.61
C HIS A 534 13.07 -4.73 22.76
N PHE A 535 12.34 -4.90 21.66
CA PHE A 535 12.05 -3.83 20.72
C PHE A 535 11.53 -2.55 21.41
N GLU A 536 10.64 -2.64 22.41
CA GLU A 536 10.06 -1.50 23.12
C GLU A 536 11.08 -0.70 23.94
N ASP A 537 12.10 -1.36 24.50
CA ASP A 537 13.09 -0.73 25.39
C ASP A 537 14.21 -0.03 24.61
N ILE A 538 14.40 -0.40 23.35
CA ILE A 538 15.40 0.22 22.50
C ILE A 538 14.93 1.62 22.12
N LYS A 539 15.80 2.62 22.27
CA LYS A 539 15.57 3.99 21.83
C LYS A 539 16.70 4.41 20.87
N PRO A 540 16.39 5.22 19.84
CA PRO A 540 17.41 5.86 19.01
C PRO A 540 18.46 6.55 19.89
N GLY A 541 19.74 6.33 19.57
CA GLY A 541 20.87 6.86 20.34
C GLY A 541 21.39 5.98 21.48
N ILE A 542 20.70 4.90 21.86
CA ILE A 542 21.29 3.89 22.78
C ILE A 542 22.52 3.29 22.12
N SER A 543 23.66 3.34 22.80
CA SER A 543 24.98 3.03 22.24
C SER A 543 25.76 2.05 23.11
N LEU A 544 26.61 1.26 22.47
CA LEU A 544 27.68 0.46 23.07
C LEU A 544 29.00 0.85 22.42
N LEU A 545 29.97 1.26 23.23
CA LEU A 545 31.37 1.30 22.83
C LEU A 545 32.04 -0.03 23.19
N THR A 546 32.58 -0.74 22.20
CA THR A 546 33.19 -2.06 22.42
C THR A 546 34.58 -1.95 23.05
N HIS A 547 35.12 -3.09 23.49
CA HIS A 547 36.55 -3.22 23.71
C HIS A 547 37.32 -3.12 22.37
N LYS A 548 38.64 -2.92 22.45
CA LYS A 548 39.54 -2.76 21.30
C LYS A 548 40.04 -4.11 20.77
N ARG A 549 40.35 -4.18 19.47
CA ARG A 549 41.04 -5.32 18.83
C ARG A 549 42.17 -4.82 17.93
N THR A 550 43.38 -5.31 18.14
CA THR A 550 44.51 -5.07 17.22
C THR A 550 44.43 -6.04 16.05
N ILE A 551 44.55 -5.50 14.83
CA ILE A 551 44.54 -6.28 13.60
C ILE A 551 45.96 -6.74 13.29
N THR A 552 46.20 -8.05 13.22
CA THR A 552 47.54 -8.59 12.96
C THR A 552 47.72 -8.96 11.49
N ASP A 553 48.98 -9.11 11.07
CA ASP A 553 49.30 -9.60 9.73
C ASP A 553 48.73 -11.02 9.50
N SER A 554 48.73 -11.87 10.54
CA SER A 554 48.10 -13.19 10.50
C SER A 554 46.59 -13.14 10.32
N ASP A 555 45.89 -12.16 10.93
CA ASP A 555 44.46 -11.98 10.68
C ASP A 555 44.18 -11.71 9.20
N ILE A 556 44.96 -10.82 8.58
CA ILE A 556 44.82 -10.42 7.17
C ILE A 556 45.08 -11.62 6.26
N GLN A 557 46.15 -12.39 6.49
CA GLN A 557 46.45 -13.59 5.73
C GLN A 557 45.41 -14.69 5.92
N ASN A 558 44.96 -14.93 7.16
CA ASN A 558 43.94 -15.94 7.44
C ASN A 558 42.61 -15.59 6.76
N PHE A 559 42.24 -14.31 6.76
CA PHE A 559 41.03 -13.86 6.07
C PHE A 559 41.16 -13.98 4.55
N ALA A 560 42.31 -13.61 3.97
CA ALA A 560 42.59 -13.83 2.54
C ALA A 560 42.46 -15.31 2.17
N ASN A 561 43.04 -16.21 2.97
CA ASN A 561 42.98 -17.65 2.73
C ASN A 561 41.55 -18.20 2.88
N LEU A 562 40.80 -17.73 3.87
CA LEU A 562 39.43 -18.17 4.13
C LEU A 562 38.44 -17.71 3.05
N THR A 563 38.55 -16.44 2.65
CA THR A 563 37.60 -15.82 1.71
C THR A 563 38.02 -15.95 0.25
N TRP A 564 39.29 -16.29 0.03
CA TRP A 564 39.94 -16.29 -1.26
C TRP A 564 40.10 -14.91 -1.90
N ASP A 565 39.92 -13.85 -1.11
CA ASP A 565 40.27 -12.49 -1.49
C ASP A 565 41.77 -12.25 -1.31
N VAL A 566 42.52 -12.60 -2.36
CA VAL A 566 43.98 -12.45 -2.43
C VAL A 566 44.40 -11.14 -3.10
N PHE A 567 43.56 -10.11 -3.08
CA PHE A 567 43.85 -8.80 -3.67
C PHE A 567 45.18 -8.21 -3.16
N TYR A 568 45.97 -7.65 -4.07
CA TYR A 568 47.38 -7.30 -3.83
C TYR A 568 47.58 -6.37 -2.64
N ALA A 569 46.66 -5.44 -2.38
CA ALA A 569 46.74 -4.51 -1.24
C ALA A 569 46.75 -5.23 0.14
N HIS A 570 46.28 -6.47 0.18
CA HIS A 570 46.21 -7.29 1.39
C HIS A 570 47.28 -8.40 1.42
N THR A 571 47.76 -8.85 0.26
CA THR A 571 48.58 -10.06 0.13
C THR A 571 50.01 -9.79 -0.35
N ASP A 572 50.24 -8.76 -1.16
CA ASP A 572 51.52 -8.46 -1.80
C ASP A 572 52.01 -7.04 -1.49
N ILE A 573 52.92 -6.95 -0.52
CA ILE A 573 53.55 -5.68 -0.11
C ILE A 573 54.48 -5.09 -1.16
N THR A 574 54.90 -5.85 -2.17
CA THR A 574 55.80 -5.37 -3.22
C THR A 574 55.06 -4.65 -4.34
N SER A 575 53.74 -4.83 -4.42
CA SER A 575 52.86 -4.26 -5.44
C SER A 575 52.07 -3.03 -4.96
N LEU A 576 52.52 -2.35 -3.90
CA LEU A 576 51.83 -1.17 -3.35
C LEU A 576 52.23 0.14 -4.04
N GLU A 577 53.32 0.15 -4.81
CA GLU A 577 53.79 1.33 -5.55
C GLU A 577 52.72 1.80 -6.55
N GLY A 578 52.40 3.10 -6.54
CA GLY A 578 51.33 3.68 -7.36
C GLY A 578 49.91 3.45 -6.83
N SER A 579 49.74 2.78 -5.69
CA SER A 579 48.45 2.64 -5.00
C SER A 579 48.27 3.68 -3.89
N ILE A 580 47.06 3.75 -3.32
CA ILE A 580 46.77 4.58 -2.13
C ILE A 580 47.24 3.96 -0.80
N PHE A 581 47.75 2.73 -0.82
CA PHE A 581 48.12 1.98 0.37
C PHE A 581 49.62 2.06 0.63
N GLU A 582 49.99 2.37 1.86
CA GLU A 582 51.39 2.52 2.26
C GLU A 582 51.98 1.21 2.81
N LYS A 583 51.12 0.33 3.34
CA LYS A 583 51.49 -0.96 3.95
C LYS A 583 50.42 -2.00 3.61
N ARG A 584 50.66 -3.24 4.03
CA ARG A 584 49.63 -4.29 3.96
C ARG A 584 48.37 -3.84 4.71
N ALA A 585 47.30 -3.59 3.97
CA ALA A 585 46.03 -3.16 4.53
C ALA A 585 45.16 -4.37 4.88
N ALA A 586 44.32 -4.25 5.89
CA ALA A 586 43.27 -5.21 6.20
C ALA A 586 42.13 -5.12 5.15
N HIS A 587 41.50 -6.25 4.84
CA HIS A 587 40.32 -6.27 3.98
C HIS A 587 39.18 -5.49 4.62
N GLY A 588 38.47 -4.67 3.84
CA GLY A 588 37.27 -3.99 4.34
C GLY A 588 36.23 -4.98 4.89
N TYR A 589 36.02 -6.11 4.20
CA TYR A 589 35.11 -7.16 4.68
C TYR A 589 35.61 -7.83 5.97
N PHE A 590 36.92 -7.95 6.14
CA PHE A 590 37.48 -8.41 7.40
C PHE A 590 37.19 -7.43 8.53
N LEU A 591 37.33 -6.12 8.29
CA LEU A 591 36.99 -5.09 9.28
C LEU A 591 35.52 -5.15 9.69
N LEU A 592 34.59 -5.41 8.77
CA LEU A 592 33.17 -5.61 9.10
C LEU A 592 32.95 -6.89 9.94
N ALA A 593 33.59 -8.00 9.56
CA ALA A 593 33.50 -9.25 10.31
C ALA A 593 34.10 -9.12 11.71
N ALA A 594 35.26 -8.47 11.83
CA ALA A 594 35.91 -8.16 13.09
C ALA A 594 35.05 -7.24 13.95
N ALA A 595 34.43 -6.22 13.35
CA ALA A 595 33.50 -5.34 14.05
C ALA A 595 32.29 -6.12 14.60
N ALA A 596 31.66 -6.98 13.80
CA ALA A 596 30.57 -7.85 14.27
C ALA A 596 31.01 -8.75 15.43
N GLY A 597 32.22 -9.31 15.38
CA GLY A 597 32.79 -10.07 16.49
C GLY A 597 32.94 -9.27 17.79
N LEU A 598 33.05 -7.93 17.72
CA LEU A 598 33.17 -7.05 18.88
C LEU A 598 31.81 -6.65 19.49
N PHE A 599 30.77 -6.45 18.68
CA PHE A 599 29.49 -5.91 19.16
C PHE A 599 28.34 -6.93 19.22
N VAL A 600 28.48 -8.13 18.66
CA VAL A 600 27.42 -9.15 18.70
C VAL A 600 27.49 -9.91 20.03
N ASN A 601 26.36 -9.97 20.75
CA ASN A 601 26.26 -10.79 21.96
C ASN A 601 26.03 -12.28 21.59
N PRO A 602 26.80 -13.24 22.16
CA PRO A 602 26.67 -14.65 21.81
C PRO A 602 25.46 -15.37 22.44
N ALA A 603 24.81 -14.78 23.45
CA ALA A 603 23.68 -15.42 24.15
C ALA A 603 22.38 -15.37 23.33
N LYS A 604 21.46 -16.31 23.59
CA LYS A 604 20.10 -16.29 23.04
C LYS A 604 19.30 -15.17 23.72
N ASP A 605 19.18 -14.04 23.03
CA ASP A 605 18.57 -12.80 23.48
C ASP A 605 17.41 -12.36 22.54
N PRO A 606 16.72 -11.22 22.79
CA PRO A 606 15.63 -10.76 21.94
C PRO A 606 15.99 -10.54 20.46
N VAL A 607 17.28 -10.42 20.11
CA VAL A 607 17.70 -10.38 18.70
C VAL A 607 17.53 -11.75 18.07
N GLY A 608 16.54 -11.88 17.17
CA GLY A 608 16.24 -13.12 16.46
C GLY A 608 17.15 -13.37 15.25
N ALA A 609 17.53 -12.30 14.53
CA ALA A 609 18.42 -12.40 13.38
C ALA A 609 19.11 -11.07 13.09
N ASN A 610 20.40 -11.11 12.75
CA ASN A 610 21.08 -10.02 12.04
C ASN A 610 21.10 -10.40 10.55
N TYR A 611 20.20 -9.83 9.76
CA TYR A 611 19.85 -10.37 8.43
C TYR A 611 20.18 -9.43 7.28
N GLY A 612 20.62 -8.21 7.54
CA GLY A 612 20.83 -7.22 6.50
C GLY A 612 21.88 -6.17 6.82
N LEU A 613 22.44 -5.61 5.76
CA LEU A 613 23.34 -4.47 5.77
C LEU A 613 22.84 -3.49 4.70
N ASP A 614 22.44 -2.28 5.11
CA ASP A 614 21.84 -1.26 4.22
C ASP A 614 22.92 -0.43 3.53
N THR A 615 23.84 0.11 4.32
CA THR A 615 24.90 1.02 3.85
C THR A 615 26.21 0.57 4.46
N CYS A 616 27.29 0.55 3.68
CA CYS A 616 28.65 0.40 4.19
C CYS A 616 29.60 1.28 3.37
N ARG A 617 30.54 1.93 4.07
CA ARG A 617 31.62 2.70 3.47
C ARG A 617 32.90 2.50 4.27
N PHE A 618 34.01 2.31 3.54
CA PHE A 618 35.38 2.31 4.06
C PHE A 618 36.00 3.65 3.68
N ILE A 619 36.36 4.44 4.68
CA ILE A 619 36.85 5.81 4.52
C ILE A 619 38.38 5.84 4.57
N ARG A 620 38.97 5.03 5.46
CA ARG A 620 40.43 4.96 5.67
C ARG A 620 40.89 3.50 5.71
N PRO A 621 42.11 3.20 5.26
CA PRO A 621 42.70 1.89 5.44
C PRO A 621 43.05 1.64 6.91
N ILE A 622 42.97 0.38 7.32
CA ILE A 622 43.58 -0.13 8.55
C ILE A 622 44.76 -0.99 8.12
N TYR A 623 45.94 -0.75 8.66
CA TYR A 623 47.12 -1.54 8.37
C TYR A 623 47.35 -2.61 9.43
N HIS A 624 48.25 -3.54 9.15
CA HIS A 624 48.71 -4.48 10.17
C HIS A 624 49.26 -3.72 11.40
N ASN A 625 48.95 -4.24 12.59
CA ASN A 625 49.21 -3.69 13.93
C ASN A 625 48.39 -2.44 14.33
N ASP A 626 47.51 -1.93 13.47
CA ASP A 626 46.54 -0.92 13.88
C ASP A 626 45.46 -1.53 14.77
N THR A 627 44.87 -0.70 15.64
CA THR A 627 43.85 -1.14 16.59
C THR A 627 42.51 -0.51 16.26
N ILE A 628 41.48 -1.34 16.19
CA ILE A 628 40.11 -0.91 15.93
C ILE A 628 39.26 -0.91 17.20
N GLN A 629 38.28 -0.02 17.25
CA GLN A 629 37.21 0.01 18.22
C GLN A 629 35.88 0.29 17.53
N VAL A 630 34.78 -0.30 18.03
CA VAL A 630 33.47 -0.14 17.42
C VAL A 630 32.53 0.60 18.36
N ARG A 631 31.73 1.49 17.79
CA ARG A 631 30.54 2.05 18.43
C ARG A 631 29.29 1.54 17.71
N LEU A 632 28.43 0.83 18.44
CA LEU A 632 27.15 0.32 17.97
C LEU A 632 26.04 1.18 18.56
N THR A 633 25.36 1.98 17.74
CA THR A 633 24.30 2.90 18.17
C THR A 633 22.98 2.55 17.51
N CYS A 634 21.87 2.51 18.27
CA CYS A 634 20.54 2.32 17.69
C CYS A 634 20.22 3.52 16.80
N LYS A 635 20.07 3.28 15.49
CA LYS A 635 19.75 4.32 14.51
C LYS A 635 18.26 4.62 14.45
N GLU A 636 17.48 3.59 14.20
CA GLU A 636 16.07 3.70 13.87
C GLU A 636 15.34 2.41 14.24
N LYS A 637 14.05 2.53 14.55
CA LYS A 637 13.15 1.38 14.76
C LYS A 637 12.01 1.41 13.75
N ILE A 638 11.79 0.27 13.10
CA ILE A 638 10.68 0.06 12.18
C ILE A 638 9.82 -1.06 12.72
N ASP A 639 8.58 -0.73 13.07
CA ASP A 639 7.60 -1.71 13.50
C ASP A 639 7.24 -2.64 12.33
N ARG A 640 7.12 -3.93 12.62
CA ARG A 640 6.75 -4.98 11.66
C ARG A 640 5.53 -5.73 12.16
N ASP A 641 4.66 -6.10 11.23
CA ASP A 641 3.66 -7.13 11.50
C ASP A 641 4.34 -8.50 11.49
N SER A 642 3.98 -9.36 12.44
CA SER A 642 4.29 -10.80 12.35
C SER A 642 3.16 -11.55 11.67
N LYS A 643 3.52 -12.62 10.96
CA LYS A 643 2.61 -13.59 10.38
C LYS A 643 3.22 -14.97 10.53
N GLY A 644 2.39 -16.00 10.49
CA GLY A 644 2.89 -17.37 10.61
C GLY A 644 3.39 -17.68 12.03
N LYS A 645 4.24 -18.71 12.11
CA LYS A 645 4.90 -19.15 13.35
C LYS A 645 6.13 -18.30 13.69
N GLU A 646 5.96 -16.99 13.72
CA GLU A 646 7.01 -16.02 14.06
C GLU A 646 6.56 -15.12 15.20
N HIS A 647 7.46 -14.88 16.16
CA HIS A 647 7.20 -13.94 17.25
C HIS A 647 7.06 -12.51 16.72
N PRO A 648 6.11 -11.73 17.26
CA PRO A 648 6.05 -10.30 17.05
C PRO A 648 7.42 -9.68 17.29
N SER A 649 7.90 -9.02 16.26
CA SER A 649 9.25 -8.47 16.18
C SER A 649 9.21 -7.19 15.36
N GLY A 650 10.20 -6.33 15.55
CA GLY A 650 10.43 -5.14 14.74
C GLY A 650 11.85 -5.14 14.21
N VAL A 651 12.11 -4.32 13.20
CA VAL A 651 13.46 -4.14 12.67
C VAL A 651 14.11 -2.97 13.41
N VAL A 652 15.27 -3.23 14.01
CA VAL A 652 16.13 -2.19 14.59
C VAL A 652 17.33 -2.03 13.67
N LYS A 653 17.47 -0.81 13.13
CA LYS A 653 18.65 -0.39 12.39
C LYS A 653 19.70 0.06 13.38
N TRP A 654 20.90 -0.48 13.31
CA TRP A 654 22.02 -0.02 14.12
C TRP A 654 23.06 0.65 13.23
N TYR A 655 23.50 1.83 13.64
CA TYR A 655 24.64 2.52 13.06
C TYR A 655 25.90 2.02 13.75
N VAL A 656 26.79 1.42 12.96
CA VAL A 656 28.06 0.85 13.39
C VAL A 656 29.15 1.80 12.91
N GLU A 657 29.91 2.37 13.83
CA GLU A 657 31.06 3.23 13.55
C GLU A 657 32.33 2.51 13.99
N LEU A 658 33.31 2.43 13.09
CA LEU A 658 34.61 1.82 13.33
C LEU A 658 35.66 2.92 13.43
N PHE A 659 36.39 2.97 14.54
CA PHE A 659 37.45 3.93 14.80
C PHE A 659 38.80 3.23 14.92
N ASP A 660 39.88 3.93 14.56
CA ASP A 660 41.25 3.47 14.77
C ASP A 660 41.80 3.87 16.16
N GLN A 661 43.09 3.65 16.39
CA GLN A 661 43.78 4.01 17.64
C GLN A 661 43.77 5.50 17.96
N ASP A 662 43.67 6.35 16.93
CA ASP A 662 43.70 7.80 17.03
C ASP A 662 42.27 8.39 17.09
N ASN A 663 41.26 7.52 17.20
CA ASN A 663 39.84 7.84 17.25
C ASN A 663 39.32 8.50 15.95
N GLU A 664 39.98 8.21 14.83
CA GLU A 664 39.53 8.63 13.49
C GLU A 664 38.55 7.61 12.92
N LEU A 665 37.51 8.09 12.22
CA LEU A 665 36.50 7.22 11.62
C LEU A 665 37.08 6.49 10.39
N VAL A 666 37.09 5.16 10.47
CA VAL A 666 37.65 4.27 9.45
C VAL A 666 36.58 3.73 8.53
N ALA A 667 35.48 3.26 9.09
CA ALA A 667 34.37 2.69 8.35
C ALA A 667 33.08 2.90 9.12
N PHE A 668 31.96 2.90 8.40
CA PHE A 668 30.66 2.80 9.04
C PHE A 668 29.74 1.89 8.26
N ALA A 669 28.78 1.29 8.97
CA ALA A 669 27.72 0.50 8.38
C ALA A 669 26.38 0.73 9.07
N THR A 670 25.28 0.47 8.36
CA THR A 670 23.95 0.34 8.97
C THR A 670 23.54 -1.13 8.88
N ILE A 671 23.40 -1.81 10.02
CA ILE A 671 22.96 -3.21 10.07
C ILE A 671 21.49 -3.31 10.46
N LEU A 672 20.81 -4.34 9.95
CA LEU A 672 19.40 -4.62 10.19
C LEU A 672 19.25 -5.85 11.09
N THR A 673 18.66 -5.63 12.26
CA THR A 673 18.39 -6.70 13.22
C THR A 673 16.89 -6.87 13.42
N LEU A 674 16.43 -8.12 13.40
CA LEU A 674 15.09 -8.47 13.82
C LEU A 674 15.09 -8.65 15.34
N VAL A 675 14.36 -7.79 16.05
CA VAL A 675 14.31 -7.79 17.52
C VAL A 675 12.90 -8.12 17.98
N GLN A 676 12.79 -9.12 18.85
CA GLN A 676 11.54 -9.56 19.43
C GLN A 676 10.91 -8.45 20.31
N LYS A 677 9.60 -8.31 20.20
CA LYS A 677 8.77 -7.46 21.06
C LYS A 677 8.51 -8.14 22.40
N LYS A 678 8.30 -7.36 23.44
CA LYS A 678 7.89 -7.90 24.75
C LYS A 678 6.58 -8.67 24.63
N SER A 679 6.58 -9.91 25.09
CA SER A 679 5.35 -10.65 25.29
C SER A 679 4.47 -9.91 26.31
N PRO A 680 3.19 -9.64 26.01
CA PRO A 680 2.27 -9.07 26.98
C PRO A 680 1.76 -10.13 27.98
N PHE A 681 2.13 -11.40 27.79
CA PHE A 681 1.65 -12.51 28.59
C PHE A 681 2.67 -12.89 29.66
N VAL A 682 2.19 -13.30 30.82
CA VAL A 682 3.02 -13.81 31.91
C VAL A 682 3.85 -14.99 31.43
N GLU A 683 5.16 -14.92 31.64
CA GLU A 683 6.06 -16.05 31.34
C GLU A 683 5.58 -17.32 32.06
N TYR A 684 5.38 -18.39 31.29
CA TYR A 684 4.92 -19.66 31.82
C TYR A 684 6.09 -20.42 32.48
N ALA A 685 5.98 -20.62 33.78
CA ALA A 685 6.79 -21.55 34.55
C ALA A 685 5.92 -22.16 35.65
N THR A 686 6.01 -23.47 35.88
CA THR A 686 5.17 -24.20 36.84
C THR A 686 5.21 -23.57 38.24
N ALA A 687 6.39 -23.22 38.74
CA ALA A 687 6.56 -22.54 40.04
C ALA A 687 5.88 -21.15 40.10
N LYS A 688 5.84 -20.43 38.98
CA LYS A 688 5.19 -19.11 38.92
C LYS A 688 3.66 -19.24 38.89
N VAL A 689 3.15 -20.23 38.15
CA VAL A 689 1.73 -20.59 38.15
C VAL A 689 1.31 -20.96 39.58
N GLU A 690 2.04 -21.85 40.24
CA GLU A 690 1.77 -22.27 41.62
C GLU A 690 1.72 -21.09 42.59
N ASN A 691 2.69 -20.17 42.51
CA ASN A 691 2.69 -18.96 43.33
C ASN A 691 1.45 -18.07 43.10
N LEU A 692 1.05 -17.86 41.84
CA LEU A 692 -0.15 -17.07 41.51
C LEU A 692 -1.44 -17.74 42.02
N LEU A 693 -1.48 -19.08 42.02
CA LEU A 693 -2.61 -19.85 42.55
C LEU A 693 -2.79 -19.72 44.06
N LEU A 694 -1.77 -19.30 44.82
CA LEU A 694 -1.92 -19.01 46.25
C LEU A 694 -2.90 -17.85 46.50
N GLY A 695 -3.00 -16.89 45.58
CA GLY A 695 -3.92 -15.76 45.67
C GLY A 695 -5.39 -16.09 45.34
N LEU A 696 -5.67 -17.29 44.82
CA LEU A 696 -7.02 -17.72 44.46
C LEU A 696 -7.73 -18.37 45.66
N THR A 697 -8.87 -17.85 46.08
CA THR A 697 -9.70 -18.40 47.17
C THR A 697 -11.07 -18.82 46.64
N GLU A 698 -11.86 -19.56 47.42
CA GLU A 698 -13.23 -19.96 47.01
C GLU A 698 -14.14 -18.75 46.76
N ASP A 699 -13.90 -17.66 47.48
CA ASP A 699 -14.65 -16.41 47.38
C ASP A 699 -14.17 -15.46 46.27
N THR A 700 -13.10 -15.82 45.54
CA THR A 700 -12.55 -14.95 44.49
C THR A 700 -13.53 -14.85 43.30
N PRO A 701 -14.12 -13.68 43.00
CA PRO A 701 -15.12 -13.57 41.95
C PRO A 701 -14.47 -13.56 40.56
N ALA A 702 -15.13 -14.20 39.59
CA ALA A 702 -14.76 -14.07 38.19
C ALA A 702 -15.17 -12.69 37.65
N GLN A 703 -14.22 -11.98 37.05
CA GLN A 703 -14.43 -10.69 36.38
C GLN A 703 -15.26 -10.81 35.10
N TRP A 704 -15.33 -12.02 34.51
CA TRP A 704 -16.24 -12.37 33.42
C TRP A 704 -16.47 -13.89 33.37
N GLY A 705 -17.50 -14.32 32.65
CA GLY A 705 -17.88 -15.74 32.55
C GLY A 705 -18.62 -16.26 33.79
N ILE A 706 -18.85 -17.57 33.84
CA ILE A 706 -19.68 -18.23 34.86
C ILE A 706 -18.89 -19.20 35.76
N MET A 707 -17.59 -19.37 35.53
CA MET A 707 -16.77 -20.30 36.30
C MET A 707 -16.56 -19.79 37.73
N THR A 708 -16.67 -20.69 38.71
CA THR A 708 -16.12 -20.45 40.05
C THR A 708 -14.60 -20.67 40.05
N PRO A 709 -13.87 -20.25 41.09
CA PRO A 709 -12.44 -20.54 41.24
C PRO A 709 -12.08 -22.02 41.01
N GLN A 710 -12.86 -22.95 41.59
CA GLN A 710 -12.63 -24.38 41.41
C GLN A 710 -12.86 -24.82 39.96
N HIS A 711 -13.94 -24.37 39.32
CA HIS A 711 -14.20 -24.70 37.91
C HIS A 711 -13.06 -24.25 36.99
N MET A 712 -12.43 -23.10 37.26
CA MET A 712 -11.28 -22.62 36.47
C MET A 712 -10.05 -23.54 36.63
N ILE A 713 -9.74 -23.95 37.85
CA ILE A 713 -8.61 -24.86 38.11
C ILE A 713 -8.86 -26.22 37.47
N GLU A 714 -10.06 -26.74 37.62
CA GLU A 714 -10.45 -27.99 36.99
C GLU A 714 -10.45 -27.91 35.47
N HIS A 715 -10.83 -26.77 34.89
CA HIS A 715 -10.71 -26.54 33.46
C HIS A 715 -9.25 -26.62 32.99
N LEU A 716 -8.32 -25.96 33.68
CA LEU A 716 -6.89 -26.02 33.35
C LEU A 716 -6.32 -27.44 33.52
N GLU A 717 -6.75 -28.14 34.56
CA GLU A 717 -6.33 -29.52 34.85
C GLU A 717 -6.81 -30.46 33.75
N TYR A 718 -8.04 -30.28 33.27
CA TYR A 718 -8.61 -31.07 32.18
C TYR A 718 -7.74 -31.05 30.92
N PHE A 719 -7.29 -29.85 30.49
CA PHE A 719 -6.37 -29.75 29.34
C PHE A 719 -5.01 -30.40 29.58
N THR A 720 -4.57 -30.48 30.83
CA THR A 720 -3.35 -31.17 31.21
C THR A 720 -3.51 -32.69 31.09
N GLN A 721 -4.67 -33.24 31.46
CA GLN A 721 -5.00 -34.66 31.25
C GLN A 721 -5.11 -35.02 29.76
N LEU A 722 -5.69 -34.13 28.94
CA LEU A 722 -5.71 -34.28 27.49
C LEU A 722 -4.29 -34.30 26.89
N ALA A 723 -3.43 -33.38 27.34
CA ALA A 723 -2.03 -33.33 26.89
C ALA A 723 -1.27 -34.63 27.16
N LEU A 724 -1.53 -35.27 28.30
CA LEU A 724 -0.94 -36.55 28.70
C LEU A 724 -1.57 -37.77 28.03
N GLY A 725 -2.66 -37.60 27.28
CA GLY A 725 -3.43 -38.69 26.66
C GLY A 725 -4.21 -39.55 27.66
N LYS A 726 -4.40 -39.07 28.89
CA LYS A 726 -5.21 -39.75 29.93
C LYS A 726 -6.71 -39.57 29.71
N MET A 727 -7.08 -38.55 28.94
CA MET A 727 -8.42 -38.30 28.42
C MET A 727 -8.35 -38.11 26.91
N GLN A 728 -9.42 -38.45 26.19
CA GLN A 728 -9.48 -38.36 24.73
C GLN A 728 -10.70 -37.55 24.28
N VAL A 729 -10.47 -36.66 23.32
CA VAL A 729 -11.51 -35.91 22.60
C VAL A 729 -11.05 -35.74 21.16
N ASP A 730 -12.00 -35.64 20.24
CA ASP A 730 -11.70 -35.37 18.84
C ASP A 730 -11.19 -33.94 18.63
N LEU A 731 -10.45 -33.75 17.54
CA LEU A 731 -9.99 -32.44 17.09
C LEU A 731 -11.19 -31.59 16.65
N ILE A 732 -11.41 -30.45 17.32
CA ILE A 732 -12.52 -29.52 17.04
C ILE A 732 -12.22 -28.68 15.79
N THR A 733 -10.95 -28.29 15.61
CA THR A 733 -10.54 -27.47 14.48
C THR A 733 -10.43 -28.33 13.21
N PRO A 734 -11.06 -27.94 12.08
CA PRO A 734 -10.89 -28.66 10.82
C PRO A 734 -9.42 -28.81 10.44
N ALA A 735 -9.00 -29.99 9.96
CA ALA A 735 -7.59 -30.30 9.70
C ALA A 735 -6.88 -29.25 8.82
N ASN A 736 -7.55 -28.72 7.80
CA ASN A 736 -7.03 -27.68 6.91
C ASN A 736 -6.89 -26.28 7.54
N LYS A 737 -7.32 -26.10 8.80
CA LYS A 737 -7.24 -24.85 9.56
C LYS A 737 -6.32 -24.94 10.78
N VAL A 738 -5.90 -26.14 11.18
CA VAL A 738 -5.06 -26.35 12.37
C VAL A 738 -3.83 -25.46 12.34
N ASP A 739 -3.10 -25.43 11.23
CA ASP A 739 -1.91 -24.59 11.09
C ASP A 739 -2.18 -23.12 11.41
N LYS A 740 -3.28 -22.58 10.87
CA LYS A 740 -3.69 -21.19 11.13
C LYS A 740 -4.05 -20.93 12.59
N PHE A 741 -4.64 -21.90 13.28
CA PHE A 741 -4.89 -21.78 14.71
C PHE A 741 -3.59 -21.89 15.50
N THR A 742 -2.67 -22.77 15.13
CA THR A 742 -1.37 -22.90 15.77
C THR A 742 -0.49 -21.67 15.57
N GLU A 743 -0.57 -20.99 14.41
CA GLU A 743 0.04 -19.67 14.21
C GLU A 743 -0.46 -18.64 15.23
N SER A 744 -1.70 -18.78 15.72
CA SER A 744 -2.24 -17.86 16.71
C SER A 744 -1.53 -17.92 18.06
N LEU A 745 -0.82 -19.02 18.36
CA LEU A 745 -0.02 -19.15 19.57
C LEU A 745 1.20 -18.23 19.57
N TYR A 746 1.73 -17.90 18.38
CA TYR A 746 2.93 -17.06 18.22
C TYR A 746 2.62 -15.58 18.29
N ASN A 747 1.39 -15.14 17.97
CA ASN A 747 1.04 -13.72 18.01
C ASN A 747 0.78 -13.22 19.45
N TYR A 748 0.73 -11.90 19.63
CA TYR A 748 0.46 -11.27 20.92
C TYR A 748 -1.01 -10.85 21.12
N TYR A 749 -1.95 -11.47 20.39
CA TYR A 749 -3.37 -11.29 20.64
C TYR A 749 -3.82 -12.15 21.84
N LYS A 750 -4.57 -11.51 22.75
CA LYS A 750 -5.22 -12.19 23.88
C LYS A 750 -6.25 -13.20 23.37
N MET A 751 -6.46 -14.28 24.14
CA MET A 751 -7.58 -15.18 23.89
C MET A 751 -8.90 -14.43 24.07
N PRO A 752 -9.90 -14.65 23.20
CA PRO A 752 -11.18 -13.97 23.27
C PRO A 752 -11.92 -14.28 24.58
N LYS A 753 -12.58 -13.27 25.15
CA LYS A 753 -13.48 -13.45 26.30
C LYS A 753 -14.74 -14.19 25.88
N ASN A 754 -15.28 -15.01 26.79
CA ASN A 754 -16.53 -15.75 26.60
C ASN A 754 -16.56 -16.65 25.36
N HIS A 755 -15.41 -17.23 24.99
CA HIS A 755 -15.34 -18.18 23.90
C HIS A 755 -16.02 -19.50 24.30
N GLN A 756 -16.98 -19.96 23.50
CA GLN A 756 -17.67 -21.23 23.72
C GLN A 756 -16.96 -22.34 22.95
N LEU A 757 -16.33 -23.28 23.67
CA LEU A 757 -15.79 -24.50 23.09
C LEU A 757 -16.90 -25.55 22.96
N GLU A 758 -16.98 -26.23 21.81
CA GLU A 758 -18.04 -27.21 21.53
C GLU A 758 -18.01 -28.43 22.46
N ILE A 759 -16.87 -28.71 23.09
CA ILE A 759 -16.69 -29.82 24.04
C ILE A 759 -17.17 -29.50 25.47
N LEU A 760 -17.59 -28.26 25.73
CA LEU A 760 -18.10 -27.83 27.04
C LEU A 760 -19.61 -27.56 26.97
N LYS A 761 -20.33 -27.78 28.07
CA LYS A 761 -21.76 -27.49 28.23
C LYS A 761 -22.03 -26.01 27.92
N LYS A 762 -22.98 -25.74 27.03
CA LYS A 762 -23.34 -24.36 26.64
C LYS A 762 -24.16 -23.69 27.74
N GLY A 763 -23.68 -22.54 28.22
CA GLY A 763 -24.41 -21.68 29.16
C GLY A 763 -24.43 -22.17 30.61
N THR A 764 -23.75 -23.27 30.92
CA THR A 764 -23.58 -23.80 32.29
C THR A 764 -22.13 -24.21 32.52
N THR A 765 -21.73 -24.40 33.77
CA THR A 765 -20.41 -24.96 34.09
C THR A 765 -20.42 -26.49 33.98
N GLU A 766 -19.23 -27.09 33.87
CA GLU A 766 -19.05 -28.55 33.98
C GLU A 766 -19.25 -29.01 35.42
N ASP A 767 -19.50 -30.31 35.60
CA ASP A 767 -19.58 -30.91 36.93
C ASP A 767 -18.17 -30.96 37.54
N LEU A 768 -18.05 -30.52 38.81
CA LEU A 768 -16.78 -30.56 39.54
C LEU A 768 -16.33 -32.00 39.79
N ARG A 769 -15.06 -32.28 39.53
CA ARG A 769 -14.40 -33.60 39.62
C ARG A 769 -13.64 -33.78 40.93
N PHE A 770 -13.26 -32.69 41.62
CA PHE A 770 -12.57 -32.73 42.90
C PHE A 770 -13.48 -32.27 44.04
N GLY A 771 -13.19 -32.71 45.27
CA GLY A 771 -13.99 -32.39 46.44
C GLY A 771 -13.77 -30.98 46.99
N SER A 772 -12.66 -30.31 46.61
CA SER A 772 -12.34 -28.95 47.05
C SER A 772 -11.44 -28.20 46.05
N LEU A 773 -11.39 -26.87 46.19
CA LEU A 773 -10.45 -26.03 45.45
C LEU A 773 -8.99 -26.41 45.71
N THR A 774 -8.64 -26.78 46.94
CA THR A 774 -7.28 -27.22 47.31
C THR A 774 -6.88 -28.48 46.56
N GLU A 775 -7.75 -29.49 46.57
CA GLU A 775 -7.52 -30.76 45.86
C GLU A 775 -7.35 -30.52 44.34
N ALA A 776 -8.18 -29.65 43.75
CA ALA A 776 -8.07 -29.28 42.34
C ALA A 776 -6.72 -28.61 42.02
N LYS A 777 -6.21 -27.72 42.89
CA LYS A 777 -4.91 -27.04 42.69
C LYS A 777 -3.76 -28.03 42.74
N GLU A 778 -3.76 -28.94 43.71
CA GLU A 778 -2.73 -29.98 43.83
C GLU A 778 -2.71 -30.89 42.59
N ALA A 779 -3.89 -31.29 42.10
CA ALA A 779 -4.03 -32.07 40.88
C ALA A 779 -3.48 -31.34 39.64
N LEU A 780 -3.80 -30.04 39.48
CA LEU A 780 -3.28 -29.22 38.39
C LEU A 780 -1.75 -29.13 38.43
N VAL A 781 -1.16 -28.78 39.57
CA VAL A 781 0.30 -28.64 39.71
C VAL A 781 1.01 -29.96 39.40
N LYS A 782 0.48 -31.08 39.91
CA LYS A 782 0.99 -32.42 39.60
C LYS A 782 0.91 -32.71 38.10
N GLY A 783 -0.22 -32.43 37.46
CA GLY A 783 -0.39 -32.63 36.03
C GLY A 783 0.61 -31.82 35.20
N LEU A 784 0.83 -30.54 35.54
CA LEU A 784 1.79 -29.68 34.83
C LEU A 784 3.21 -30.23 34.92
N ALA A 785 3.60 -30.74 36.10
CA ALA A 785 4.90 -31.39 36.30
C ALA A 785 5.04 -32.67 35.46
N GLU A 786 3.99 -33.49 35.37
CA GLU A 786 3.97 -34.70 34.54
C GLU A 786 4.12 -34.38 33.05
N VAL A 787 3.47 -33.33 32.54
CA VAL A 787 3.62 -32.88 31.14
C VAL A 787 5.05 -32.42 30.88
N GLU A 788 5.65 -31.66 31.80
CA GLU A 788 7.03 -31.19 31.68
C GLU A 788 8.03 -32.37 31.68
N MET A 789 7.81 -33.36 32.54
CA MET A 789 8.58 -34.62 32.54
C MET A 789 8.40 -35.40 31.23
N ALA A 790 7.20 -35.47 30.67
CA ALA A 790 6.96 -36.13 29.39
C ALA A 790 7.77 -35.51 28.25
N PHE A 791 7.81 -34.17 28.16
CA PHE A 791 8.65 -33.46 27.20
C PHE A 791 10.16 -33.67 27.43
N LYS A 792 10.59 -33.79 28.69
CA LYS A 792 12.00 -34.02 29.04
C LYS A 792 12.46 -35.44 28.69
N ASN A 793 11.60 -36.42 28.94
CA ASN A 793 11.94 -37.84 28.83
C ASN A 793 11.70 -38.42 27.42
N LYS A 794 10.87 -37.78 26.59
CA LYS A 794 10.50 -38.24 25.25
C LYS A 794 10.57 -37.09 24.24
N ALA A 795 11.62 -37.03 23.43
CA ALA A 795 11.81 -35.96 22.43
C ALA A 795 10.68 -35.88 21.39
N GLU A 796 10.07 -37.01 21.06
CA GLU A 796 8.94 -37.11 20.12
C GLU A 796 7.58 -36.81 20.75
N PHE A 797 7.49 -36.66 22.07
CA PHE A 797 6.22 -36.36 22.73
C PHE A 797 5.62 -35.06 22.19
N ARG A 798 4.31 -35.11 21.94
CA ARG A 798 3.48 -33.98 21.51
C ARG A 798 2.24 -33.94 22.38
N ALA A 799 2.02 -32.81 23.04
CA ALA A 799 0.84 -32.59 23.86
C ALA A 799 -0.37 -32.37 22.94
N PHE A 800 -1.40 -33.21 23.06
CA PHE A 800 -2.63 -33.01 22.31
C PHE A 800 -3.46 -31.86 22.88
N ASN A 801 -3.97 -30.99 22.01
CA ASN A 801 -4.94 -29.96 22.32
C ASN A 801 -6.08 -30.01 21.28
N PRO A 802 -7.35 -30.00 21.69
CA PRO A 802 -8.49 -30.17 20.77
C PRO A 802 -8.64 -29.01 19.76
N THR A 803 -8.04 -27.85 20.04
CA THR A 803 -8.07 -26.68 19.13
C THR A 803 -6.83 -26.63 18.23
N PHE A 804 -5.65 -26.94 18.77
CA PHE A 804 -4.36 -26.73 18.09
C PHE A 804 -3.71 -28.03 17.57
N GLY A 805 -4.31 -29.20 17.83
CA GLY A 805 -3.74 -30.50 17.49
C GLY A 805 -2.56 -30.87 18.38
N HIS A 806 -1.55 -31.52 17.80
CA HIS A 806 -0.39 -32.03 18.51
C HIS A 806 0.71 -30.97 18.62
N LEU A 807 0.91 -30.43 19.82
CA LEU A 807 1.85 -29.35 20.11
C LEU A 807 3.21 -29.90 20.56
N ASN A 808 4.29 -29.36 19.98
CA ASN A 808 5.63 -29.59 20.52
C ASN A 808 5.82 -28.86 21.86
N ARG A 809 6.96 -29.09 22.54
CA ARG A 809 7.26 -28.48 23.85
C ARG A 809 7.09 -26.96 23.85
N TYR A 810 7.55 -26.31 22.79
CA TYR A 810 7.51 -24.86 22.68
C TYR A 810 6.10 -24.34 22.40
N GLU A 811 5.37 -24.94 21.46
CA GLU A 811 3.98 -24.59 21.18
C GLU A 811 3.08 -24.81 22.41
N TRP A 812 3.33 -25.86 23.19
CA TRP A 812 2.64 -26.11 24.46
C TRP A 812 2.92 -25.00 25.49
N GLN A 813 4.17 -24.54 25.60
CA GLN A 813 4.51 -23.40 26.47
C GLN A 813 3.80 -22.12 26.05
N LEU A 814 3.73 -21.83 24.74
CA LEU A 814 3.01 -20.66 24.21
C LEU A 814 1.50 -20.75 24.48
N TYR A 815 0.92 -21.94 24.30
CA TYR A 815 -0.46 -22.21 24.65
C TYR A 815 -0.71 -21.96 26.14
N CYS A 816 0.09 -22.54 27.03
CA CYS A 816 -0.04 -22.34 28.46
C CYS A 816 0.08 -20.86 28.83
N GLN A 817 1.08 -20.15 28.31
CA GLN A 817 1.25 -18.72 28.54
C GLN A 817 -0.02 -17.91 28.23
N LYS A 818 -0.70 -18.19 27.11
CA LYS A 818 -1.96 -17.52 26.77
C LYS A 818 -3.15 -18.00 27.58
N HIS A 819 -3.26 -19.30 27.83
CA HIS A 819 -4.40 -19.91 28.51
C HIS A 819 -4.43 -19.52 30.00
N PHE A 820 -3.28 -19.61 30.67
CA PHE A 820 -3.14 -19.16 32.05
C PHE A 820 -3.31 -17.64 32.15
N GLN A 821 -2.75 -16.82 31.24
CA GLN A 821 -3.02 -15.38 31.21
C GLN A 821 -4.52 -15.09 31.20
N HIS A 822 -5.28 -15.77 30.31
CA HIS A 822 -6.72 -15.55 30.16
C HIS A 822 -7.45 -15.78 31.49
N HIS A 823 -7.20 -16.91 32.16
CA HIS A 823 -7.88 -17.25 33.40
C HIS A 823 -7.36 -16.46 34.60
N PHE A 824 -6.08 -16.09 34.64
CA PHE A 824 -5.56 -15.25 35.71
C PHE A 824 -6.09 -13.82 35.62
N GLU A 825 -6.24 -13.26 34.42
CA GLU A 825 -6.98 -12.00 34.25
C GLU A 825 -8.48 -12.17 34.61
N GLN A 826 -9.07 -13.34 34.36
CA GLN A 826 -10.47 -13.63 34.69
C GLN A 826 -10.71 -13.56 36.20
N PHE A 827 -9.75 -13.95 37.02
CA PHE A 827 -9.87 -13.95 38.49
C PHE A 827 -9.02 -12.89 39.19
N GLY A 828 -8.45 -11.93 38.43
CA GLY A 828 -7.69 -10.81 39.00
C GLY A 828 -6.40 -11.23 39.73
N LEU A 829 -5.71 -12.27 39.26
CA LEU A 829 -4.52 -12.82 39.90
C LEU A 829 -3.20 -12.21 39.41
N LEU A 830 -3.21 -11.36 38.37
CA LEU A 830 -2.01 -10.84 37.68
C LEU A 830 -1.52 -9.48 38.18
#